data_AF-A0A2A4RSJ3-F1
#
_entry.id   AF-A0A2A4RSJ3-F1
#
_cell.length_a   1.000
_cell.length_b   1.000
_cell.length_c   1.000
_cell.angle_alpha   90.00
_cell.angle_beta   90.00
_cell.angle_gamma   90.00
#
_symmetry.space_group_name_H-M   'P 1'
#
loop_
_entity.id
_entity.type
_entity.pdbx_description
1 polymer ?
#
loop_
_entity_poly.entity_id
_entity_poly.type
_entity_poly.pdbx_seq_one_letter_code
_entity_poly.pdbx_strand_id
1 'polypeptide(L)'
;MKNFHILFALLFSISFYAQQTESPYLKVLTKNAQIPLKETSVDVQITGTIAHVKILQVYKNEGDSPIEAKYVFPLSTQGAIHKMDMSIGNRTIHAKIFEKKQAQKVYDKAIKEGKRTAKLDQERPNVFQMSVGNVMPNDEIKIEIYFTEMLTPVDGEYQYVFPTVVGPRFVGETTKSEKVFNSPYTKKGVADTFKFNLNVCLNAGMMLQKVTSNTHKIDINYPSADTAEIFLSKENKNPSNRDFILKYSLRGNEIQSGLLLYEGEKENYFAFMMEPPSRIIESQIPPREYIFILDVSGSMTGYPLEVSKKLLQNLIGGLREADSFNILLFAGGSEVFREKSVIANTENIKEAIKFLSRNFGGGSTYLLNALQQAYSIPRTAANNSRSLVVITDGYVNVEKDAFQLIKSNLDKANVFTFGIGSSVNRYLIEGMAKVSNSELFIATDETEAYEVAKKFKKYIQSPVLTQINFKTKGFDVYDLAPTSISDILAARPLMIYGKWRGNPSGKIIISGKQGSGNFRKEYDVSNGNLSKTNNALKYLWARNKIEELDDFMINSKNTKQQVIELSLKYNLLTKYTSFVAVDEEVVNKKGKSKTVKQPLPLPYNIENVAVGASAKIKETFVVKAQYVLEIFVEKELSKSVKRKFNIWFKANYSDAVSSFLKHKETLRIHFNQNGTIVMIEEMYDGKWKENKAITAMFLKQTSNTFSGKIKPITIIVSAASTIKKPIVFITGTDQGSNSYFMNAKKYFKNESAVIVENITSLNGIINWLNNNYDKKTFGEIHIVSHSNSWRGMSLKNTISGKRITTNSLKESISKKEISTLKAEFFKDAKIIFHACGLGDNKELMQTLKMVFTSSDSPKLYASKLFSVFGSNAATHYLAEIYYGYYPTANSPSKIDLSKEFKKEYPKTNIDWLDALYTKTEEQIGKPFSYKFNIPVIWNLEFMDSKDIPKFKITNDLLDFISENENFTKELYKLKIPIEKFRWTSTSKNKTLYIKGKVTVVCVLKPKMSFKNPRKYMKLDVNNSSLFESI
;
A
#
# COMPACT_ATOMS: atom_id res chain seq x y z
N MET A 1 -3.31 -53.94 -12.03
CA MET A 1 -4.58 -54.39 -11.42
C MET A 1 -5.29 -53.16 -10.87
N LYS A 2 -6.54 -52.93 -11.33
CA LYS A 2 -7.71 -52.26 -10.71
C LYS A 2 -7.49 -51.10 -9.70
N ASN A 3 -8.26 -50.01 -9.63
CA ASN A 3 -9.20 -49.22 -10.47
C ASN A 3 -9.80 -48.15 -9.49
N PHE A 4 -10.35 -47.03 -10.00
CA PHE A 4 -11.14 -45.95 -9.33
C PHE A 4 -10.34 -44.83 -8.59
N HIS A 5 -10.22 -43.60 -9.13
CA HIS A 5 -11.20 -42.47 -9.18
C HIS A 5 -11.26 -41.70 -7.83
N ILE A 6 -11.23 -40.36 -7.70
CA ILE A 6 -11.60 -39.24 -8.58
C ILE A 6 -11.15 -37.90 -7.92
N LEU A 7 -10.90 -36.90 -8.78
CA LEU A 7 -10.85 -35.43 -8.58
C LEU A 7 -9.91 -34.82 -7.52
N PHE A 8 -8.84 -34.18 -8.01
CA PHE A 8 -8.28 -32.99 -7.39
C PHE A 8 -8.56 -31.78 -8.27
N ALA A 9 -9.47 -30.92 -7.81
CA ALA A 9 -9.76 -29.64 -8.41
C ALA A 9 -8.76 -28.58 -7.89
N LEU A 10 -8.13 -27.91 -8.85
CA LEU A 10 -7.22 -26.78 -8.71
C LEU A 10 -7.87 -25.59 -7.99
N LEU A 11 -7.05 -24.76 -7.35
CA LEU A 11 -7.13 -23.30 -7.51
C LEU A 11 -5.75 -22.65 -7.29
N PHE A 12 -5.18 -22.24 -8.42
CA PHE A 12 -4.06 -21.31 -8.61
C PHE A 12 -4.39 -19.93 -8.03
N SER A 13 -3.38 -19.21 -7.53
CA SER A 13 -3.44 -17.74 -7.43
C SER A 13 -2.28 -17.11 -8.20
N ILE A 14 -2.67 -16.53 -9.33
CA ILE A 14 -1.94 -15.73 -10.30
C ILE A 14 -1.64 -14.35 -9.70
N SER A 15 -0.41 -13.87 -9.83
CA SER A 15 -0.05 -12.49 -9.50
C SER A 15 -0.55 -11.55 -10.60
N PHE A 16 -1.64 -10.81 -10.34
CA PHE A 16 -2.04 -9.69 -11.19
C PHE A 16 -1.24 -8.44 -10.82
N TYR A 17 -0.41 -7.93 -11.73
CA TYR A 17 -0.03 -6.52 -11.73
C TYR A 17 -1.27 -5.71 -12.17
N ALA A 18 -2.06 -5.24 -11.20
CA ALA A 18 -3.05 -4.20 -11.45
C ALA A 18 -2.37 -2.83 -11.32
N GLN A 19 -2.31 -2.09 -12.41
CA GLN A 19 -1.80 -0.72 -12.49
C GLN A 19 -2.75 0.20 -11.70
N GLN A 20 -2.29 0.79 -10.59
CA GLN A 20 -3.10 1.70 -9.78
C GLN A 20 -3.20 3.08 -10.45
N THR A 21 -4.17 3.25 -11.33
CA THR A 21 -4.60 4.55 -11.85
C THR A 21 -5.88 4.99 -11.14
N GLU A 22 -5.97 6.26 -10.78
CA GLU A 22 -7.20 6.86 -10.25
C GLU A 22 -8.05 7.41 -11.39
N SER A 23 -9.37 7.43 -11.24
CA SER A 23 -10.24 8.07 -12.22
C SER A 23 -10.03 9.58 -12.27
N PRO A 24 -10.26 10.19 -13.44
CA PRO A 24 -10.23 11.65 -13.56
C PRO A 24 -11.36 12.34 -12.79
N TYR A 25 -11.06 13.52 -12.23
CA TYR A 25 -12.05 14.25 -11.45
C TYR A 25 -11.88 15.77 -11.49
N LEU A 26 -13.00 16.48 -11.29
CA LEU A 26 -13.01 17.92 -11.12
C LEU A 26 -12.92 18.29 -9.63
N LYS A 27 -11.76 18.83 -9.24
CA LYS A 27 -11.54 19.42 -7.91
C LYS A 27 -12.09 20.83 -7.87
N VAL A 28 -13.32 21.00 -7.40
CA VAL A 28 -13.88 22.34 -7.18
C VAL A 28 -13.01 23.15 -6.23
N LEU A 29 -12.97 24.45 -6.46
CA LEU A 29 -12.36 25.46 -5.62
C LEU A 29 -13.46 26.39 -5.03
N THR A 30 -14.69 26.50 -5.52
CA THR A 30 -15.68 27.35 -4.82
C THR A 30 -16.39 26.68 -3.62
N LYS A 31 -16.51 27.38 -2.49
CA LYS A 31 -17.17 26.87 -1.26
C LYS A 31 -18.69 26.74 -1.47
N ASN A 32 -19.25 25.58 -1.10
CA ASN A 32 -20.67 25.23 -1.27
C ASN A 32 -21.15 25.17 -2.73
N ALA A 33 -20.25 25.17 -3.70
CA ALA A 33 -20.60 24.98 -5.10
C ALA A 33 -21.09 23.54 -5.34
N GLN A 34 -22.20 23.41 -6.04
CA GLN A 34 -22.75 22.13 -6.48
C GLN A 34 -22.39 21.95 -7.95
N ILE A 35 -21.49 21.01 -8.27
CA ILE A 35 -21.18 20.71 -9.67
C ILE A 35 -21.20 19.20 -9.98
N PRO A 36 -22.31 18.49 -9.80
CA PRO A 36 -22.30 17.05 -10.00
C PRO A 36 -21.72 16.67 -11.38
N LEU A 37 -20.93 15.60 -11.39
CA LEU A 37 -20.67 14.85 -12.62
C LEU A 37 -22.02 14.35 -13.12
N LYS A 38 -22.34 14.63 -14.38
CA LYS A 38 -23.60 14.27 -15.06
C LYS A 38 -23.42 13.11 -16.04
N GLU A 39 -22.25 13.05 -16.68
CA GLU A 39 -21.93 11.98 -17.62
C GLU A 39 -20.43 11.69 -17.63
N THR A 40 -20.08 10.42 -17.77
CA THR A 40 -18.78 9.96 -18.24
C THR A 40 -19.01 9.02 -19.42
N SER A 41 -18.46 9.37 -20.58
CA SER A 41 -18.44 8.52 -21.76
C SER A 41 -17.00 8.20 -22.11
N VAL A 42 -16.70 6.94 -22.33
CA VAL A 42 -15.37 6.45 -22.63
C VAL A 42 -15.42 5.67 -23.93
N ASP A 43 -14.68 6.14 -24.93
CA ASP A 43 -14.52 5.44 -26.20
C ASP A 43 -13.06 5.02 -26.33
N VAL A 44 -12.84 3.71 -26.36
CA VAL A 44 -11.52 3.10 -26.40
C VAL A 44 -11.31 2.47 -27.76
N GLN A 45 -10.26 2.85 -28.47
CA GLN A 45 -9.79 2.16 -29.67
C GLN A 45 -8.48 1.46 -29.36
N ILE A 46 -8.50 0.14 -29.24
CA ILE A 46 -7.30 -0.68 -29.06
C ILE A 46 -6.84 -1.11 -30.45
N THR A 47 -5.62 -0.72 -30.83
CA THR A 47 -4.96 -1.12 -32.08
C THR A 47 -3.71 -1.93 -31.73
N GLY A 48 -3.77 -3.24 -31.90
CA GLY A 48 -2.71 -4.16 -31.46
C GLY A 48 -2.51 -4.11 -29.95
N THR A 49 -1.45 -3.41 -29.51
CA THR A 49 -1.10 -3.23 -28.10
C THR A 49 -1.14 -1.78 -27.62
N ILE A 50 -1.73 -0.86 -28.40
CA ILE A 50 -1.91 0.52 -27.96
C ILE A 50 -3.40 0.84 -27.88
N ALA A 51 -3.83 1.30 -26.70
CA ALA A 51 -5.15 1.86 -26.50
C ALA A 51 -5.11 3.36 -26.77
N HIS A 52 -5.99 3.86 -27.62
CA HIS A 52 -6.28 5.27 -27.80
C HIS A 52 -7.66 5.55 -27.19
N VAL A 53 -7.69 6.39 -26.17
CA VAL A 53 -8.84 6.54 -25.29
C VAL A 53 -9.32 7.97 -25.36
N LYS A 54 -10.60 8.13 -25.70
CA LYS A 54 -11.34 9.38 -25.56
C LYS A 54 -12.19 9.29 -24.31
N ILE A 55 -12.06 10.26 -23.42
CA ILE A 55 -12.95 10.46 -22.28
C ILE A 55 -13.70 11.76 -22.49
N LEU A 56 -15.02 11.70 -22.34
CA LEU A 56 -15.88 12.85 -22.16
C LEU A 56 -16.44 12.84 -20.74
N GLN A 57 -16.22 13.90 -19.99
CA GLN A 57 -16.87 14.12 -18.70
C GLN A 57 -17.68 15.42 -18.73
N VAL A 58 -18.94 15.32 -18.33
CA VAL A 58 -19.86 16.46 -18.26
C VAL A 58 -20.13 16.77 -16.80
N TYR A 59 -19.87 18.01 -16.41
CA TYR A 59 -20.18 18.56 -15.10
C TYR A 59 -21.15 19.73 -15.27
N LYS A 60 -21.97 20.06 -14.27
CA LYS A 60 -22.88 21.21 -14.34
C LYS A 60 -22.86 22.02 -13.06
N ASN A 61 -22.61 23.33 -13.12
CA ASN A 61 -22.73 24.20 -11.95
C ASN A 61 -24.21 24.43 -11.60
N GLU A 62 -24.70 23.75 -10.59
CA GLU A 62 -26.06 23.88 -10.05
C GLU A 62 -26.15 24.91 -8.91
N GLY A 63 -25.06 25.62 -8.60
CA GLY A 63 -25.04 26.68 -7.59
C GLY A 63 -25.28 28.08 -8.17
N ASP A 64 -25.61 29.03 -7.29
CA ASP A 64 -25.95 30.41 -7.66
C ASP A 64 -24.74 31.37 -7.75
N SER A 65 -23.51 30.85 -7.69
CA SER A 65 -22.29 31.67 -7.75
C SER A 65 -21.32 31.18 -8.83
N PRO A 66 -20.51 32.09 -9.41
CA PRO A 66 -19.42 31.70 -10.29
C PRO A 66 -18.36 30.89 -9.54
N ILE A 67 -17.78 29.91 -10.22
CA ILE A 67 -16.91 28.94 -9.58
C ILE A 67 -15.53 28.83 -10.24
N GLU A 68 -14.54 28.44 -9.44
CA GLU A 68 -13.25 27.97 -9.93
C GLU A 68 -13.10 26.48 -9.58
N ALA A 69 -12.41 25.70 -10.40
CA ALA A 69 -12.17 24.28 -10.22
C ALA A 69 -10.79 23.89 -10.79
N LYS A 70 -10.31 22.69 -10.48
CA LYS A 70 -9.11 22.09 -11.06
C LYS A 70 -9.45 20.69 -11.52
N TYR A 71 -9.39 20.42 -12.80
CA TYR A 71 -9.49 19.06 -13.29
C TYR A 71 -8.17 18.31 -13.03
N VAL A 72 -8.25 17.10 -12.49
CA VAL A 72 -7.11 16.24 -12.19
C VAL A 72 -7.28 14.93 -12.95
N PHE A 73 -6.25 14.57 -13.71
CA PHE A 73 -6.20 13.38 -14.56
C PHE A 73 -4.97 12.53 -14.18
N PRO A 74 -5.15 11.52 -13.31
CA PRO A 74 -4.14 10.51 -13.02
C PRO A 74 -4.03 9.56 -14.21
N LEU A 75 -2.81 9.29 -14.66
CA LEU A 75 -2.54 8.42 -15.80
C LEU A 75 -1.49 7.37 -15.43
N SER A 76 -1.49 6.24 -16.11
CA SER A 76 -0.48 5.21 -15.90
C SER A 76 0.90 5.69 -16.37
N THR A 77 1.99 5.07 -15.88
CA THR A 77 3.35 5.32 -16.42
C THR A 77 3.46 5.00 -17.91
N GLN A 78 2.52 4.20 -18.43
CA GLN A 78 2.44 3.80 -19.83
C GLN A 78 1.48 4.68 -20.62
N GLY A 79 0.90 5.73 -20.03
CA GLY A 79 -0.03 6.62 -20.69
C GLY A 79 0.57 7.98 -21.09
N ALA A 80 0.07 8.57 -22.17
CA ALA A 80 0.41 9.95 -22.55
C ALA A 80 -0.80 10.70 -23.12
N ILE A 81 -1.10 11.88 -22.55
CA ILE A 81 -2.12 12.81 -23.06
C ILE A 81 -1.61 13.44 -24.36
N HIS A 82 -2.49 13.51 -25.36
CA HIS A 82 -2.18 14.21 -26.61
C HIS A 82 -3.25 15.18 -27.12
N LYS A 83 -4.42 15.23 -26.49
CA LYS A 83 -5.41 16.27 -26.77
C LYS A 83 -6.28 16.51 -25.55
N MET A 84 -6.64 17.77 -25.33
CA MET A 84 -7.57 18.17 -24.29
C MET A 84 -8.38 19.37 -24.75
N ASP A 85 -9.70 19.22 -24.75
CA ASP A 85 -10.65 20.29 -25.03
C ASP A 85 -11.56 20.48 -23.81
N MET A 86 -11.96 21.72 -23.57
CA MET A 86 -12.94 22.04 -22.55
C MET A 86 -14.00 22.98 -23.13
N SER A 87 -15.28 22.67 -22.93
CA SER A 87 -16.36 23.60 -23.18
C SER A 87 -16.99 24.08 -21.87
N ILE A 88 -17.28 25.37 -21.76
CA ILE A 88 -18.03 25.99 -20.66
C ILE A 88 -19.17 26.81 -21.26
N GLY A 89 -20.42 26.40 -21.01
CA GLY A 89 -21.58 27.01 -21.66
C GLY A 89 -21.47 26.91 -23.19
N ASN A 90 -21.51 28.05 -23.89
CA ASN A 90 -21.41 28.10 -25.37
C ASN A 90 -19.96 28.24 -25.90
N ARG A 91 -18.95 28.18 -25.02
CA ARG A 91 -17.54 28.45 -25.37
C ARG A 91 -16.75 27.16 -25.36
N THR A 92 -15.82 27.00 -26.31
CA THR A 92 -14.87 25.88 -26.32
C THR A 92 -13.44 26.43 -26.29
N ILE A 93 -12.65 25.91 -25.35
CA ILE A 93 -11.25 26.24 -25.15
C ILE A 93 -10.43 25.03 -25.56
N HIS A 94 -9.59 25.22 -26.57
CA HIS A 94 -8.67 24.19 -27.07
C HIS A 94 -7.31 24.33 -26.40
N ALA A 95 -6.83 23.27 -25.75
CA ALA A 95 -5.49 23.28 -25.18
C ALA A 95 -4.44 23.15 -26.29
N LYS A 96 -3.49 24.07 -26.34
CA LYS A 96 -2.35 24.05 -27.28
C LYS A 96 -1.09 23.62 -26.55
N ILE A 97 -0.32 22.72 -27.15
CA ILE A 97 0.97 22.30 -26.58
C ILE A 97 2.06 23.32 -26.91
N PHE A 98 2.94 23.59 -25.96
CA PHE A 98 4.09 24.47 -26.12
C PHE A 98 5.33 23.87 -25.46
N GLU A 99 6.52 24.33 -25.86
CA GLU A 99 7.74 24.13 -25.06
C GLU A 99 7.53 24.71 -23.67
N LYS A 100 8.04 24.04 -22.63
CA LYS A 100 7.67 24.33 -21.23
C LYS A 100 7.94 25.78 -20.79
N LYS A 101 9.02 26.41 -21.25
CA LYS A 101 9.29 27.83 -20.93
C LYS A 101 8.37 28.76 -21.71
N GLN A 102 8.08 28.45 -22.98
CA GLN A 102 7.08 29.18 -23.76
C GLN A 102 5.68 29.05 -23.17
N ALA A 103 5.28 27.85 -22.74
CA ALA A 103 4.01 27.59 -22.06
C ALA A 103 3.85 28.50 -20.82
N GLN A 104 4.91 28.63 -20.02
CA GLN A 104 4.91 29.51 -18.85
C GLN A 104 4.70 30.97 -19.25
N LYS A 105 5.39 31.45 -20.30
CA LYS A 105 5.22 32.84 -20.80
C LYS A 105 3.80 33.11 -21.29
N VAL A 106 3.21 32.19 -22.05
CA VAL A 106 1.83 32.30 -22.55
C VAL A 106 0.84 32.34 -21.37
N TYR A 107 1.03 31.46 -20.40
CA TYR A 107 0.21 31.42 -19.20
C TYR A 107 0.31 32.71 -18.37
N ASP A 108 1.52 33.19 -18.08
CA ASP A 108 1.74 34.39 -17.27
C ASP A 108 1.17 35.65 -17.94
N LYS A 109 1.27 35.74 -19.28
CA LYS A 109 0.67 36.83 -20.07
C LYS A 109 -0.86 36.81 -19.95
N ALA A 110 -1.48 35.65 -20.13
CA ALA A 110 -2.92 35.51 -20.07
C ALA A 110 -3.50 35.82 -18.67
N ILE A 111 -2.79 35.44 -17.60
CA ILE A 111 -3.15 35.83 -16.22
C ILE A 111 -3.10 37.36 -16.03
N LYS A 112 -2.05 38.03 -16.54
CA LYS A 112 -1.94 39.50 -16.47
C LYS A 112 -3.06 40.22 -17.22
N GLU A 113 -3.55 39.63 -18.31
CA GLU A 113 -4.64 40.17 -19.14
C GLU A 113 -6.05 39.89 -18.57
N GLY A 114 -6.16 39.17 -17.44
CA GLY A 114 -7.45 38.83 -16.83
C GLY A 114 -8.26 37.78 -17.61
N LYS A 115 -7.59 37.02 -18.50
CA LYS A 115 -8.18 35.94 -19.28
C LYS A 115 -8.30 34.65 -18.46
N ARG A 116 -9.35 33.85 -18.72
CA ARG A 116 -9.45 32.51 -18.12
C ARG A 116 -8.35 31.65 -18.74
N THR A 117 -7.48 31.09 -17.90
CA THR A 117 -6.30 30.35 -18.39
C THR A 117 -6.13 29.04 -17.63
N ALA A 118 -5.93 27.98 -18.39
CA ALA A 118 -5.61 26.63 -17.97
C ALA A 118 -4.18 26.29 -18.41
N LYS A 119 -3.37 25.74 -17.51
CA LYS A 119 -2.06 25.16 -17.85
C LYS A 119 -2.00 23.74 -17.33
N LEU A 120 -1.61 22.82 -18.20
CA LEU A 120 -1.37 21.41 -17.91
C LEU A 120 0.13 21.18 -17.83
N ASP A 121 0.62 20.93 -16.61
CA ASP A 121 2.00 20.54 -16.37
C ASP A 121 2.06 19.09 -15.89
N GLN A 122 3.14 18.41 -16.24
CA GLN A 122 3.55 17.16 -15.58
C GLN A 122 4.21 17.52 -14.24
N GLU A 123 3.42 17.56 -13.14
CA GLU A 123 3.95 17.74 -11.77
C GLU A 123 4.70 16.49 -11.29
N ARG A 124 4.17 15.31 -11.66
CA ARG A 124 4.73 13.98 -11.44
C ARG A 124 4.58 13.19 -12.74
N PRO A 125 5.34 12.10 -12.97
CA PRO A 125 5.27 11.32 -14.22
C PRO A 125 3.83 10.96 -14.66
N ASN A 126 2.90 10.85 -13.71
CA ASN A 126 1.60 10.20 -13.85
C ASN A 126 0.38 11.04 -13.42
N VAL A 127 0.52 12.35 -13.17
CA VAL A 127 -0.62 13.19 -12.74
C VAL A 127 -0.63 14.51 -13.49
N PHE A 128 -1.75 14.78 -14.16
CA PHE A 128 -1.97 15.98 -14.93
C PHE A 128 -3.08 16.81 -14.27
N GLN A 129 -2.91 18.14 -14.23
CA GLN A 129 -3.88 19.05 -13.62
C GLN A 129 -4.16 20.26 -14.51
N MET A 130 -5.41 20.71 -14.55
CA MET A 130 -5.84 21.86 -15.31
C MET A 130 -6.76 22.75 -14.47
N SER A 131 -6.47 24.05 -14.36
CA SER A 131 -7.34 25.00 -13.67
C SER A 131 -8.50 25.45 -14.58
N VAL A 132 -9.71 25.47 -14.04
CA VAL A 132 -10.96 25.90 -14.68
C VAL A 132 -11.48 27.10 -13.91
N GLY A 133 -11.58 28.28 -14.52
CA GLY A 133 -12.00 29.49 -13.81
C GLY A 133 -13.33 30.05 -14.27
N ASN A 134 -14.05 30.65 -13.31
CA ASN A 134 -15.22 31.52 -13.53
C ASN A 134 -16.41 30.84 -14.25
N VAL A 135 -16.67 29.56 -14.00
CA VAL A 135 -17.86 28.87 -14.55
C VAL A 135 -19.11 29.47 -13.88
N MET A 136 -20.06 29.99 -14.65
CA MET A 136 -21.22 30.74 -14.14
C MET A 136 -22.29 29.78 -13.59
N PRO A 137 -23.26 30.27 -12.80
CA PRO A 137 -24.46 29.50 -12.44
C PRO A 137 -25.12 28.90 -13.68
N ASN A 138 -25.50 27.62 -13.61
CA ASN A 138 -26.09 26.81 -14.68
C ASN A 138 -25.19 26.43 -15.87
N ASP A 139 -23.93 26.89 -15.92
CA ASP A 139 -23.00 26.47 -16.96
C ASP A 139 -22.71 24.96 -16.87
N GLU A 140 -22.72 24.31 -18.02
CA GLU A 140 -22.15 22.97 -18.20
C GLU A 140 -20.67 23.06 -18.56
N ILE A 141 -19.86 22.22 -17.92
CA ILE A 141 -18.45 22.02 -18.24
C ILE A 141 -18.32 20.66 -18.91
N LYS A 142 -17.91 20.64 -20.18
CA LYS A 142 -17.60 19.41 -20.91
C LYS A 142 -16.08 19.32 -21.04
N ILE A 143 -15.50 18.25 -20.51
CA ILE A 143 -14.05 18.01 -20.56
C ILE A 143 -13.82 16.80 -21.43
N GLU A 144 -13.11 16.99 -22.53
CA GLU A 144 -12.79 15.96 -23.50
C GLU A 144 -11.28 15.74 -23.52
N ILE A 145 -10.84 14.51 -23.28
CA ILE A 145 -9.42 14.16 -23.17
C ILE A 145 -9.13 12.99 -24.09
N TYR A 146 -8.02 13.09 -24.79
CA TYR A 146 -7.45 11.99 -25.54
C TYR A 146 -6.08 11.65 -25.00
N PHE A 147 -5.89 10.37 -24.72
CA PHE A 147 -4.61 9.82 -24.33
C PHE A 147 -4.40 8.46 -24.98
N THR A 148 -3.16 8.03 -24.99
CA THR A 148 -2.79 6.67 -25.40
C THR A 148 -2.18 5.91 -24.25
N GLU A 149 -2.31 4.58 -24.25
CA GLU A 149 -1.73 3.68 -23.26
C GLU A 149 -1.17 2.41 -23.92
N MET A 150 0.03 1.99 -23.54
CA MET A 150 0.65 0.75 -24.02
C MET A 150 0.18 -0.45 -23.18
N LEU A 151 -0.20 -1.54 -23.85
CA LEU A 151 -0.69 -2.77 -23.25
C LEU A 151 0.38 -3.86 -23.31
N THR A 152 0.98 -4.18 -22.17
CA THR A 152 1.98 -5.25 -22.06
C THR A 152 1.30 -6.56 -21.69
N PRO A 153 1.58 -7.67 -22.39
CA PRO A 153 0.99 -8.97 -22.05
C PRO A 153 1.59 -9.53 -20.75
N VAL A 154 0.75 -10.14 -19.93
CA VAL A 154 1.16 -10.84 -18.70
C VAL A 154 0.72 -12.30 -18.83
N ASP A 155 1.66 -13.24 -18.71
CA ASP A 155 1.43 -14.67 -18.94
C ASP A 155 0.72 -15.00 -20.28
N GLY A 156 0.89 -14.14 -21.30
CA GLY A 156 0.30 -14.33 -22.63
C GLY A 156 -1.13 -13.84 -22.83
N GLU A 157 -1.68 -13.11 -21.86
CA GLU A 157 -2.93 -12.36 -22.01
C GLU A 157 -2.67 -10.85 -21.95
N TYR A 158 -3.37 -10.10 -22.81
CA TYR A 158 -3.40 -8.65 -22.79
C TYR A 158 -4.51 -8.16 -21.87
N GLN A 159 -4.23 -7.08 -21.14
CA GLN A 159 -5.19 -6.48 -20.22
C GLN A 159 -5.27 -4.97 -20.44
N TYR A 160 -6.49 -4.47 -20.64
CA TYR A 160 -6.81 -3.05 -20.58
C TYR A 160 -7.60 -2.76 -19.30
N VAL A 161 -7.21 -1.73 -18.56
CA VAL A 161 -7.86 -1.31 -17.31
C VAL A 161 -8.27 0.15 -17.43
N PHE A 162 -9.57 0.42 -17.32
CA PHE A 162 -10.07 1.79 -17.21
C PHE A 162 -10.59 2.04 -15.78
N PRO A 163 -9.97 2.96 -15.02
CA PRO A 163 -10.41 3.26 -13.67
C PRO A 163 -11.68 4.12 -13.69
N THR A 164 -12.78 3.63 -13.13
CA THR A 164 -14.07 4.36 -13.15
C THR A 164 -14.41 5.04 -11.82
N VAL A 165 -13.75 4.64 -10.74
CA VAL A 165 -13.97 5.18 -9.41
C VAL A 165 -12.66 5.50 -8.70
N VAL A 166 -12.64 6.60 -7.95
CA VAL A 166 -11.56 6.90 -6.99
C VAL A 166 -12.00 6.43 -5.62
N GLY A 167 -11.32 5.42 -5.09
CA GLY A 167 -11.47 5.05 -3.70
C GLY A 167 -10.99 6.15 -2.76
N PRO A 168 -11.61 6.30 -1.58
CA PRO A 168 -11.12 7.21 -0.57
C PRO A 168 -9.69 6.90 -0.15
N ARG A 169 -8.77 7.83 -0.37
CA ARG A 169 -7.40 7.68 0.13
C ARG A 169 -7.32 8.04 1.61
N PHE A 170 -6.85 7.09 2.43
CA PHE A 170 -6.55 7.35 3.83
C PHE A 170 -5.24 8.14 3.95
N VAL A 171 -5.31 9.35 4.48
CA VAL A 171 -4.23 10.39 4.44
C VAL A 171 -3.22 10.26 5.60
N GLY A 172 -3.16 9.12 6.29
CA GLY A 172 -2.59 9.06 7.63
C GLY A 172 -1.08 8.90 7.78
N GLU A 173 -0.30 8.75 6.69
CA GLU A 173 1.11 8.30 6.77
C GLU A 173 2.17 9.35 6.38
N THR A 174 1.82 10.50 5.82
CA THR A 174 2.82 11.47 5.34
C THR A 174 3.18 12.55 6.38
N THR A 175 4.46 12.62 6.79
CA THR A 175 5.07 13.67 7.62
C THR A 175 5.61 14.87 6.82
N LYS A 176 5.46 14.88 5.49
CA LYS A 176 5.75 16.03 4.63
C LYS A 176 4.45 16.65 4.15
N SER A 177 4.45 17.97 4.01
CA SER A 177 3.36 18.82 3.52
C SER A 177 2.97 18.57 2.05
N GLU A 178 2.77 17.32 1.66
CA GLU A 178 2.11 17.00 0.40
C GLU A 178 0.62 17.31 0.54
N LYS A 179 0.06 18.12 -0.37
CA LYS A 179 -1.36 18.44 -0.41
C LYS A 179 -2.17 17.20 -0.77
N VAL A 180 -2.56 16.40 0.22
CA VAL A 180 -3.34 15.18 -0.04
C VAL A 180 -4.81 15.49 -0.39
N PHE A 181 -5.26 14.83 -1.46
CA PHE A 181 -6.56 14.99 -2.08
C PHE A 181 -7.60 14.03 -1.50
N ASN A 182 -8.31 14.44 -0.43
CA ASN A 182 -9.60 13.83 -0.08
C ASN A 182 -10.66 14.19 -1.14
N SER A 183 -11.00 13.25 -2.02
CA SER A 183 -12.20 13.34 -2.87
C SER A 183 -13.43 12.96 -2.03
N PRO A 184 -14.45 13.82 -1.91
CA PRO A 184 -15.72 13.48 -1.27
C PRO A 184 -16.42 12.34 -2.04
N TYR A 185 -17.41 11.67 -1.44
CA TYR A 185 -17.99 10.43 -1.98
C TYR A 185 -19.50 10.31 -1.72
N THR A 186 -20.22 9.46 -2.47
CA THR A 186 -21.66 9.17 -2.28
C THR A 186 -21.90 7.96 -1.35
N LYS A 187 -23.06 7.91 -0.67
CA LYS A 187 -23.37 6.81 0.28
C LYS A 187 -23.65 5.48 -0.44
N LYS A 188 -23.27 4.34 0.16
CA LYS A 188 -23.63 2.98 -0.28
C LYS A 188 -25.15 2.84 -0.52
N GLY A 189 -25.51 2.30 -1.69
CA GLY A 189 -26.91 2.04 -2.09
C GLY A 189 -27.59 3.17 -2.88
N VAL A 190 -26.90 4.28 -3.14
CA VAL A 190 -27.37 5.31 -4.06
C VAL A 190 -27.20 4.82 -5.51
N ALA A 191 -28.23 5.01 -6.34
CA ALA A 191 -28.20 4.72 -7.78
C ALA A 191 -27.07 5.50 -8.49
N ASP A 192 -26.77 5.15 -9.74
CA ASP A 192 -25.82 5.91 -10.56
C ASP A 192 -26.13 7.41 -10.45
N THR A 193 -25.18 8.19 -9.94
CA THR A 193 -25.36 9.63 -9.79
C THR A 193 -25.10 10.38 -11.11
N PHE A 194 -24.71 9.65 -12.16
CA PHE A 194 -24.40 10.13 -13.49
C PHE A 194 -24.51 9.01 -14.53
N LYS A 195 -24.68 9.37 -15.80
CA LYS A 195 -24.69 8.42 -16.92
C LYS A 195 -23.27 7.92 -17.20
N PHE A 196 -23.07 6.60 -17.23
CA PHE A 196 -21.78 5.98 -17.56
C PHE A 196 -21.90 5.10 -18.80
N ASN A 197 -21.12 5.43 -19.83
CA ASN A 197 -20.99 4.63 -21.04
C ASN A 197 -19.52 4.30 -21.27
N LEU A 198 -19.25 3.06 -21.66
CA LEU A 198 -17.92 2.62 -22.06
C LEU A 198 -18.06 1.71 -23.27
N ASN A 199 -17.37 2.08 -24.34
CA ASN A 199 -17.29 1.33 -25.58
C ASN A 199 -15.83 1.01 -25.87
N VAL A 200 -15.54 -0.22 -26.26
CA VAL A 200 -14.20 -0.61 -26.73
C VAL A 200 -14.29 -1.18 -28.13
N CYS A 201 -13.58 -0.57 -29.07
CA CYS A 201 -13.29 -1.15 -30.38
C CYS A 201 -11.87 -1.72 -30.34
N LEU A 202 -11.76 -3.04 -30.37
CA LEU A 202 -10.52 -3.77 -30.42
C LEU A 202 -10.24 -4.19 -31.85
N ASN A 203 -9.13 -3.71 -32.42
CA ASN A 203 -8.51 -4.24 -33.63
C ASN A 203 -7.16 -4.82 -33.24
N ALA A 204 -7.10 -6.14 -33.06
CA ALA A 204 -5.85 -6.79 -32.65
C ALA A 204 -4.86 -6.95 -33.81
N GLY A 205 -5.33 -6.82 -35.06
CA GLY A 205 -4.54 -7.12 -36.27
C GLY A 205 -4.24 -8.60 -36.49
N MET A 206 -4.72 -9.46 -35.58
CA MET A 206 -4.60 -10.92 -35.65
C MET A 206 -5.79 -11.56 -34.95
N MET A 207 -6.01 -12.86 -35.20
CA MET A 207 -7.19 -13.58 -34.73
C MET A 207 -7.32 -13.54 -33.20
N LEU A 208 -8.45 -13.03 -32.73
CA LEU A 208 -8.85 -13.01 -31.33
C LEU A 208 -9.22 -14.44 -30.89
N GLN A 209 -8.53 -14.96 -29.88
CA GLN A 209 -8.81 -16.29 -29.33
C GLN A 209 -9.86 -16.23 -28.22
N LYS A 210 -9.80 -15.16 -27.41
CA LYS A 210 -10.68 -14.96 -26.27
C LYS A 210 -10.76 -13.48 -25.93
N VAL A 211 -11.96 -13.00 -25.59
CA VAL A 211 -12.20 -11.65 -25.05
C VAL A 211 -13.14 -11.80 -23.85
N THR A 212 -12.76 -11.28 -22.68
CA THR A 212 -13.53 -11.43 -21.44
C THR A 212 -13.37 -10.23 -20.51
N SER A 213 -14.33 -10.03 -19.60
CA SER A 213 -14.21 -9.11 -18.47
C SER A 213 -14.58 -9.83 -17.17
N ASN A 214 -13.77 -9.64 -16.13
CA ASN A 214 -14.06 -10.19 -14.79
C ASN A 214 -14.78 -9.17 -13.89
N THR A 215 -14.84 -7.90 -14.29
CA THR A 215 -15.44 -6.83 -13.46
C THR A 215 -16.83 -6.41 -13.93
N HIS A 216 -17.12 -6.55 -15.22
CA HIS A 216 -18.40 -6.18 -15.83
C HIS A 216 -18.94 -7.30 -16.71
N LYS A 217 -20.27 -7.40 -16.80
CA LYS A 217 -20.91 -8.15 -17.88
C LYS A 217 -20.76 -7.36 -19.18
N ILE A 218 -20.29 -8.00 -20.25
CA ILE A 218 -20.04 -7.34 -21.52
C ILE A 218 -20.80 -8.04 -22.64
N ASP A 219 -21.34 -7.23 -23.55
CA ASP A 219 -21.86 -7.69 -24.83
C ASP A 219 -20.76 -7.49 -25.87
N ILE A 220 -20.50 -8.51 -26.70
CA ILE A 220 -19.41 -8.50 -27.66
C ILE A 220 -19.97 -8.76 -29.06
N ASN A 221 -19.72 -7.84 -29.98
CA ASN A 221 -19.91 -8.04 -31.41
C ASN A 221 -18.54 -8.31 -32.04
N TYR A 222 -18.45 -9.26 -32.96
CA TYR A 222 -17.22 -9.59 -33.70
C TYR A 222 -17.42 -9.27 -35.18
N PRO A 223 -17.09 -8.04 -35.65
CA PRO A 223 -17.18 -7.70 -37.06
C PRO A 223 -16.30 -8.58 -37.96
N SER A 224 -15.17 -9.06 -37.42
CA SER A 224 -14.25 -10.00 -38.07
C SER A 224 -13.50 -10.83 -37.02
N ALA A 225 -12.70 -11.81 -37.47
CA ALA A 225 -11.93 -12.67 -36.56
C ALA A 225 -10.83 -11.91 -35.76
N ASP A 226 -10.38 -10.76 -36.24
CA ASP A 226 -9.33 -9.92 -35.64
C ASP A 226 -9.87 -8.64 -34.96
N THR A 227 -11.19 -8.42 -35.00
CA THR A 227 -11.84 -7.25 -34.40
C THR A 227 -12.97 -7.61 -33.45
N ALA A 228 -13.18 -6.78 -32.42
CA ALA A 228 -14.30 -6.91 -31.50
C ALA A 228 -14.79 -5.52 -31.07
N GLU A 229 -16.10 -5.38 -30.95
CA GLU A 229 -16.78 -4.23 -30.37
C GLU A 229 -17.39 -4.69 -29.04
N ILE A 230 -16.95 -4.08 -27.95
CA ILE A 230 -17.32 -4.45 -26.59
C ILE A 230 -18.15 -3.32 -25.99
N PHE A 231 -19.34 -3.67 -25.50
CA PHE A 231 -20.28 -2.79 -24.84
C PHE A 231 -20.58 -3.28 -23.43
N LEU A 232 -20.92 -2.37 -22.53
CA LEU A 232 -21.42 -2.75 -21.21
C LEU A 232 -22.85 -3.28 -21.34
N SER A 233 -23.08 -4.49 -20.81
CA SER A 233 -24.43 -5.06 -20.77
C SER A 233 -25.35 -4.24 -19.85
N LYS A 234 -26.63 -4.11 -20.22
CA LYS A 234 -27.67 -3.45 -19.42
C LYS A 234 -27.92 -4.12 -18.06
N GLU A 235 -27.45 -5.36 -17.88
CA GLU A 235 -27.56 -6.10 -16.62
C GLU A 235 -26.62 -5.58 -15.51
N ASN A 236 -25.61 -4.79 -15.86
CA ASN A 236 -24.70 -4.22 -14.87
C ASN A 236 -25.42 -3.21 -13.97
N LYS A 237 -25.51 -3.51 -12.67
CA LYS A 237 -25.99 -2.55 -11.67
C LYS A 237 -24.86 -1.64 -11.23
N ASN A 238 -25.00 -0.34 -11.48
CA ASN A 238 -24.00 0.68 -11.17
C ASN A 238 -22.62 0.32 -11.76
N PRO A 239 -22.47 0.37 -13.09
CA PRO A 239 -21.20 0.03 -13.76
C PRO A 239 -20.09 1.05 -13.47
N SER A 240 -20.41 2.23 -12.94
CA SER A 240 -19.41 3.27 -12.68
C SER A 240 -18.61 3.07 -11.38
N ASN A 241 -19.04 2.17 -10.49
CA ASN A 241 -18.44 2.01 -9.15
C ASN A 241 -17.25 1.05 -9.09
N ARG A 242 -16.71 0.52 -10.18
CA ARG A 242 -15.53 -0.37 -10.15
C ARG A 242 -14.77 -0.32 -11.46
N ASP A 243 -13.47 -0.54 -11.40
CA ASP A 243 -12.64 -0.48 -12.62
C ASP A 243 -13.12 -1.46 -13.68
N PHE A 244 -13.14 -0.99 -14.93
CA PHE A 244 -13.41 -1.84 -16.07
C PHE A 244 -12.12 -2.57 -16.48
N ILE A 245 -12.14 -3.90 -16.46
CA ILE A 245 -10.99 -4.73 -16.83
C ILE A 245 -11.40 -5.58 -18.02
N LEU A 246 -10.78 -5.33 -19.17
CA LEU A 246 -10.91 -6.12 -20.39
C LEU A 246 -9.66 -6.98 -20.56
N LYS A 247 -9.85 -8.27 -20.83
CA LYS A 247 -8.77 -9.22 -21.14
C LYS A 247 -8.99 -9.83 -22.51
N TYR A 248 -7.92 -9.94 -23.28
CA TYR A 248 -7.96 -10.63 -24.55
C TYR A 248 -6.68 -11.43 -24.81
N SER A 249 -6.82 -12.52 -25.58
CA SER A 249 -5.70 -13.38 -25.97
C SER A 249 -5.62 -13.51 -27.48
N LEU A 250 -4.39 -13.53 -28.00
CA LEU A 250 -4.05 -13.58 -29.41
C LEU A 250 -3.33 -14.89 -29.82
N ARG A 251 -3.03 -15.76 -28.85
CA ARG A 251 -2.15 -16.92 -29.05
C ARG A 251 -2.90 -18.13 -29.57
N GLY A 252 -2.71 -18.43 -30.85
CA GLY A 252 -3.22 -19.66 -31.48
C GLY A 252 -2.35 -20.88 -31.21
N ASN A 253 -2.56 -21.95 -32.00
CA ASN A 253 -1.77 -23.18 -31.93
C ASN A 253 -0.40 -23.06 -32.62
N GLU A 254 -0.23 -22.06 -33.49
CA GLU A 254 1.00 -21.73 -34.20
C GLU A 254 1.38 -20.27 -33.96
N ILE A 255 2.57 -19.86 -34.39
CA ILE A 255 2.99 -18.45 -34.37
C ILE A 255 1.96 -17.63 -35.16
N GLN A 256 1.24 -16.77 -34.46
CA GLN A 256 0.30 -15.83 -35.05
C GLN A 256 1.03 -14.53 -35.40
N SER A 257 0.54 -13.83 -36.40
CA SER A 257 1.13 -12.58 -36.85
C SER A 257 0.05 -11.65 -37.39
N GLY A 258 0.27 -10.35 -37.23
CA GLY A 258 -0.65 -9.33 -37.68
C GLY A 258 0.08 -8.13 -38.26
N LEU A 259 -0.51 -7.51 -39.28
CA LEU A 259 -0.05 -6.24 -39.84
C LEU A 259 -1.16 -5.21 -39.74
N LEU A 260 -0.92 -4.15 -38.98
CA LEU A 260 -1.80 -3.00 -38.84
C LEU A 260 -1.18 -1.83 -39.61
N LEU A 261 -1.99 -1.19 -40.44
CA LEU A 261 -1.59 -0.05 -41.27
C LEU A 261 -2.47 1.15 -40.95
N TYR A 262 -1.85 2.33 -40.93
CA TYR A 262 -2.52 3.61 -40.78
C TYR A 262 -1.94 4.64 -41.75
N GLU A 263 -2.78 5.18 -42.63
CA GLU A 263 -2.44 6.31 -43.50
C GLU A 263 -2.83 7.61 -42.81
N GLY A 264 -1.83 8.37 -42.35
CA GLY A 264 -2.02 9.70 -41.79
C GLY A 264 -2.02 10.79 -42.87
N GLU A 265 -2.23 12.04 -42.44
CA GLU A 265 -2.27 13.19 -43.36
C GLU A 265 -0.90 13.52 -43.99
N LYS A 266 0.19 13.28 -43.25
CA LYS A 266 1.56 13.62 -43.66
C LYS A 266 2.50 12.43 -43.71
N GLU A 267 2.27 11.44 -42.87
CA GLU A 267 3.10 10.25 -42.72
C GLU A 267 2.18 9.04 -42.51
N ASN A 268 2.59 7.89 -43.03
CA ASN A 268 1.90 6.63 -42.80
C ASN A 268 2.69 5.79 -41.80
N TYR A 269 1.98 4.98 -41.02
CA TYR A 269 2.51 4.20 -39.91
C TYR A 269 2.07 2.75 -40.03
N PHE A 270 2.89 1.84 -39.50
CA PHE A 270 2.54 0.44 -39.41
C PHE A 270 3.01 -0.18 -38.10
N ALA A 271 2.35 -1.26 -37.71
CA ALA A 271 2.83 -2.19 -36.69
C ALA A 271 2.65 -3.62 -37.19
N PHE A 272 3.76 -4.35 -37.20
CA PHE A 272 3.81 -5.78 -37.46
C PHE A 272 4.06 -6.52 -36.14
N MET A 273 3.20 -7.46 -35.81
CA MET A 273 3.23 -8.21 -34.56
C MET A 273 3.41 -9.69 -34.82
N MET A 274 4.13 -10.38 -33.93
CA MET A 274 4.19 -11.85 -33.91
C MET A 274 4.01 -12.36 -32.48
N GLU A 275 3.03 -13.24 -32.31
CA GLU A 275 2.70 -13.91 -31.06
C GLU A 275 3.23 -15.35 -31.05
N PRO A 276 3.87 -15.80 -29.96
CA PRO A 276 4.21 -17.21 -29.80
C PRO A 276 2.94 -18.08 -29.72
N PRO A 277 3.03 -19.37 -30.10
CA PRO A 277 1.91 -20.28 -29.96
C PRO A 277 1.58 -20.50 -28.47
N SER A 278 0.31 -20.76 -28.19
CA SER A 278 -0.20 -21.11 -26.85
C SER A 278 0.39 -22.43 -26.34
N ARG A 279 0.72 -23.35 -27.24
CA ARG A 279 1.38 -24.63 -26.95
C ARG A 279 2.70 -24.73 -27.68
N ILE A 280 3.78 -24.95 -26.93
CA ILE A 280 5.13 -25.11 -27.46
C ILE A 280 5.44 -26.60 -27.62
N ILE A 281 5.85 -26.99 -28.82
CA ILE A 281 6.34 -28.34 -29.09
C ILE A 281 7.85 -28.35 -28.82
N GLU A 282 8.33 -29.28 -28.00
CA GLU A 282 9.73 -29.29 -27.55
C GLU A 282 10.74 -29.38 -28.71
N SER A 283 10.42 -30.14 -29.77
CA SER A 283 11.25 -30.24 -30.99
C SER A 283 11.37 -28.92 -31.77
N GLN A 284 10.50 -27.94 -31.53
CA GLN A 284 10.58 -26.61 -32.14
C GLN A 284 11.47 -25.65 -31.34
N ILE A 285 11.88 -26.02 -30.11
CA ILE A 285 12.75 -25.20 -29.28
C ILE A 285 14.18 -25.34 -29.80
N PRO A 286 14.82 -24.25 -30.29
CA PRO A 286 16.22 -24.31 -30.68
C PRO A 286 17.12 -24.55 -29.45
N PRO A 287 18.34 -25.09 -29.66
CA PRO A 287 19.31 -25.25 -28.57
C PRO A 287 19.56 -23.90 -27.89
N ARG A 288 19.81 -23.93 -26.58
CA ARG A 288 19.90 -22.70 -25.76
C ARG A 288 21.31 -22.53 -25.23
N GLU A 289 21.77 -21.29 -25.25
CA GLU A 289 23.08 -20.91 -24.78
C GLU A 289 22.97 -19.76 -23.77
N TYR A 290 23.50 -19.96 -22.56
CA TYR A 290 23.42 -18.98 -21.49
C TYR A 290 24.81 -18.46 -21.11
N ILE A 291 25.03 -17.16 -21.17
CA ILE A 291 26.25 -16.54 -20.67
C ILE A 291 25.85 -15.73 -19.44
N PHE A 292 26.23 -16.23 -18.26
CA PHE A 292 25.95 -15.56 -16.99
C PHE A 292 27.06 -14.55 -16.72
N ILE A 293 26.69 -13.28 -16.63
CA ILE A 293 27.59 -12.15 -16.40
C ILE A 293 27.39 -11.68 -14.96
N LEU A 294 28.30 -12.07 -14.06
CA LEU A 294 28.18 -11.83 -12.63
C LEU A 294 29.17 -10.76 -12.16
N ASP A 295 28.61 -9.75 -11.50
CA ASP A 295 29.36 -8.71 -10.81
C ASP A 295 30.00 -9.25 -9.52
N VAL A 296 31.32 -9.10 -9.40
CA VAL A 296 32.11 -9.48 -8.22
C VAL A 296 32.87 -8.28 -7.63
N SER A 297 32.41 -7.06 -7.94
CA SER A 297 33.00 -5.81 -7.45
C SER A 297 32.88 -5.64 -5.92
N GLY A 298 33.55 -4.61 -5.39
CA GLY A 298 33.62 -4.38 -3.95
C GLY A 298 32.25 -4.30 -3.25
N SER A 299 31.24 -3.71 -3.89
CA SER A 299 29.89 -3.56 -3.33
C SER A 299 29.12 -4.89 -3.26
N MET A 300 29.48 -5.86 -4.11
CA MET A 300 28.91 -7.20 -4.08
C MET A 300 29.47 -8.06 -2.92
N THR A 301 30.59 -7.65 -2.29
CA THR A 301 31.25 -8.42 -1.23
C THR A 301 30.31 -8.77 -0.07
N GLY A 302 30.40 -10.00 0.42
CA GLY A 302 29.58 -10.47 1.53
C GLY A 302 28.22 -10.99 1.05
N TYR A 303 27.13 -10.52 1.68
CA TYR A 303 25.79 -11.08 1.47
C TYR A 303 25.28 -11.02 0.01
N PRO A 304 25.42 -9.91 -0.74
CA PRO A 304 24.94 -9.86 -2.13
C PRO A 304 25.61 -10.89 -3.06
N LEU A 305 26.92 -11.13 -2.91
CA LEU A 305 27.62 -12.15 -3.68
C LEU A 305 27.16 -13.55 -3.32
N GLU A 306 26.88 -13.85 -2.05
CA GLU A 306 26.34 -15.16 -1.64
C GLU A 306 24.94 -15.40 -2.24
N VAL A 307 24.06 -14.40 -2.21
CA VAL A 307 22.75 -14.45 -2.89
C VAL A 307 22.93 -14.67 -4.40
N SER A 308 23.90 -13.99 -5.03
CA SER A 308 24.18 -14.11 -6.46
C SER A 308 24.72 -15.49 -6.84
N LYS A 309 25.63 -16.06 -6.04
CA LYS A 309 26.11 -17.44 -6.21
C LYS A 309 24.96 -18.43 -6.08
N LYS A 310 24.06 -18.24 -5.10
CA LYS A 310 22.91 -19.12 -4.91
C LYS A 310 21.92 -19.01 -6.07
N LEU A 311 21.63 -17.80 -6.53
CA LEU A 311 20.84 -17.55 -7.73
C LEU A 311 21.45 -18.28 -8.93
N LEU A 312 22.75 -18.09 -9.18
CA LEU A 312 23.43 -18.67 -10.32
C LEU A 312 23.48 -20.22 -10.25
N GLN A 313 23.71 -20.78 -9.07
CA GLN A 313 23.57 -22.23 -8.82
C GLN A 313 22.17 -22.73 -9.14
N ASN A 314 21.13 -22.02 -8.69
CA ASN A 314 19.75 -22.36 -8.99
C ASN A 314 19.49 -22.30 -10.50
N LEU A 315 20.04 -21.32 -11.21
CA LEU A 315 19.87 -21.16 -12.66
C LEU A 315 20.58 -22.28 -13.44
N ILE A 316 21.88 -22.47 -13.21
CA ILE A 316 22.71 -23.46 -13.92
C ILE A 316 22.24 -24.88 -13.60
N GLY A 317 21.91 -25.19 -12.35
CA GLY A 317 21.45 -26.52 -11.93
C GLY A 317 20.08 -26.93 -12.49
N GLY A 318 19.37 -26.04 -13.18
CA GLY A 318 18.10 -26.35 -13.85
C GLY A 318 18.14 -26.21 -15.37
N LEU A 319 19.33 -26.10 -15.96
CA LEU A 319 19.51 -26.17 -17.41
C LEU A 319 19.24 -27.60 -17.91
N ARG A 320 18.76 -27.72 -19.15
CA ARG A 320 18.64 -29.02 -19.83
C ARG A 320 20.03 -29.49 -20.23
N GLU A 321 20.25 -30.80 -20.31
CA GLU A 321 21.54 -31.36 -20.74
C GLU A 321 21.95 -30.92 -22.16
N ALA A 322 20.97 -30.61 -23.02
CA ALA A 322 21.18 -30.08 -24.35
C ALA A 322 21.53 -28.57 -24.39
N ASP A 323 21.43 -27.86 -23.26
CA ASP A 323 21.82 -26.46 -23.17
C ASP A 323 23.35 -26.34 -23.07
N SER A 324 23.86 -25.18 -23.49
CA SER A 324 25.23 -24.78 -23.23
C SER A 324 25.28 -23.54 -22.35
N PHE A 325 26.34 -23.38 -21.57
CA PHE A 325 26.52 -22.22 -20.73
C PHE A 325 27.97 -21.78 -20.58
N ASN A 326 28.15 -20.52 -20.19
CA ASN A 326 29.42 -19.96 -19.77
C ASN A 326 29.19 -18.96 -18.62
N ILE A 327 30.26 -18.64 -17.89
CA ILE A 327 30.23 -17.67 -16.80
C ILE A 327 31.32 -16.63 -17.06
N LEU A 328 30.95 -15.35 -17.03
CA LEU A 328 31.85 -14.23 -17.06
C LEU A 328 31.71 -13.47 -15.74
N LEU A 329 32.80 -13.34 -15.00
CA LEU A 329 32.88 -12.57 -13.77
C LEU A 329 33.51 -11.22 -14.09
N PHE A 330 32.97 -10.13 -13.55
CA PHE A 330 33.52 -8.80 -13.79
C PHE A 330 33.58 -7.95 -12.53
N ALA A 331 34.67 -7.20 -12.41
CA ALA A 331 34.90 -6.13 -11.44
C ALA A 331 35.81 -5.10 -12.11
N GLY A 332 37.06 -4.92 -11.62
CA GLY A 332 38.12 -4.11 -12.24
C GLY A 332 38.67 -4.70 -13.55
N GLY A 333 38.51 -6.01 -13.72
CA GLY A 333 38.78 -6.76 -14.95
C GLY A 333 37.73 -7.88 -15.10
N SER A 334 37.90 -8.74 -16.09
CA SER A 334 36.96 -9.84 -16.38
C SER A 334 37.66 -11.19 -16.44
N GLU A 335 37.04 -12.22 -15.85
CA GLU A 335 37.48 -13.63 -15.95
C GLU A 335 36.34 -14.47 -16.54
N VAL A 336 36.66 -15.33 -17.51
CA VAL A 336 35.68 -16.21 -18.16
C VAL A 336 35.98 -17.65 -17.77
N PHE A 337 34.94 -18.43 -17.45
CA PHE A 337 35.06 -19.82 -17.04
C PHE A 337 35.72 -20.70 -18.13
N ARG A 338 35.33 -20.51 -19.39
CA ARG A 338 35.86 -21.20 -20.58
C ARG A 338 35.90 -20.27 -21.78
N GLU A 339 36.81 -20.50 -22.72
CA GLU A 339 36.86 -19.69 -23.97
C GLU A 339 35.60 -19.84 -24.84
N LYS A 340 34.97 -21.01 -24.79
CA LYS A 340 33.69 -21.32 -25.45
C LYS A 340 32.72 -21.90 -24.43
N SER A 341 31.42 -21.68 -24.63
CA SER A 341 30.38 -22.26 -23.76
C SER A 341 30.45 -23.79 -23.79
N VAL A 342 30.19 -24.41 -22.64
CA VAL A 342 30.23 -25.86 -22.45
C VAL A 342 28.82 -26.41 -22.26
N ILE A 343 28.62 -27.70 -22.56
CA ILE A 343 27.32 -28.35 -22.32
C ILE A 343 27.00 -28.41 -20.83
N ALA A 344 25.72 -28.29 -20.48
CA ALA A 344 25.23 -28.29 -19.10
C ALA A 344 25.13 -29.71 -18.50
N ASN A 345 26.23 -30.47 -18.56
CA ASN A 345 26.33 -31.78 -17.92
C ASN A 345 26.77 -31.65 -16.45
N THR A 346 26.61 -32.74 -15.68
CA THR A 346 26.91 -32.75 -14.23
C THR A 346 28.36 -32.36 -13.91
N GLU A 347 29.31 -32.73 -14.76
CA GLU A 347 30.73 -32.44 -14.56
C GLU A 347 31.04 -30.95 -14.75
N ASN A 348 30.65 -30.38 -15.89
CA ASN A 348 30.84 -28.96 -16.19
C ASN A 348 30.12 -28.05 -15.19
N ILE A 349 28.93 -28.45 -14.72
CA ILE A 349 28.20 -27.72 -13.68
C ILE A 349 29.00 -27.71 -12.37
N LYS A 350 29.56 -28.85 -11.94
CA LYS A 350 30.42 -28.91 -10.74
C LYS A 350 31.66 -28.03 -10.89
N GLU A 351 32.31 -28.06 -12.06
CA GLU A 351 33.47 -27.21 -12.33
C GLU A 351 33.12 -25.72 -12.32
N ALA A 352 31.98 -25.35 -12.89
CA ALA A 352 31.48 -23.98 -12.87
C ALA A 352 31.16 -23.50 -11.45
N ILE A 353 30.57 -24.34 -10.60
CA ILE A 353 30.34 -24.03 -9.19
C ILE A 353 31.67 -23.83 -8.45
N LYS A 354 32.69 -24.65 -8.76
CA LYS A 354 34.03 -24.49 -8.20
C LYS A 354 34.69 -23.18 -8.66
N PHE A 355 34.52 -22.81 -9.92
CA PHE A 355 34.97 -21.51 -10.45
C PHE A 355 34.35 -20.33 -9.69
N LEU A 356 33.04 -20.40 -9.39
CA LEU A 356 32.34 -19.39 -8.57
C LEU A 356 32.77 -19.34 -7.10
N SER A 357 33.38 -20.41 -6.59
CA SER A 357 33.81 -20.51 -5.19
C SER A 357 35.19 -19.92 -4.93
N ARG A 358 35.88 -19.42 -5.96
CA ARG A 358 37.17 -18.72 -5.82
C ARG A 358 36.97 -17.36 -5.14
N ASN A 359 37.94 -16.93 -4.34
CA ASN A 359 37.92 -15.60 -3.74
C ASN A 359 38.32 -14.57 -4.79
N PHE A 360 37.41 -13.66 -5.11
CA PHE A 360 37.66 -12.56 -6.03
C PHE A 360 38.07 -11.31 -5.26
N GLY A 361 39.16 -10.68 -5.70
CA GLY A 361 39.61 -9.40 -5.15
C GLY A 361 38.62 -8.30 -5.54
N GLY A 362 38.13 -7.56 -4.55
CA GLY A 362 37.26 -6.39 -4.78
C GLY A 362 37.93 -5.32 -5.65
N GLY A 363 37.11 -4.45 -6.24
CA GLY A 363 37.55 -3.37 -7.11
C GLY A 363 36.38 -2.60 -7.72
N SER A 364 36.68 -1.75 -8.71
CA SER A 364 35.70 -1.01 -9.53
C SER A 364 34.80 -1.95 -10.34
N THR A 365 33.84 -1.41 -11.11
CA THR A 365 32.84 -2.20 -11.85
C THR A 365 32.79 -1.79 -13.32
N TYR A 366 33.33 -2.62 -14.24
CA TYR A 366 33.40 -2.35 -15.69
C TYR A 366 32.35 -3.12 -16.51
N LEU A 367 31.06 -2.82 -16.30
CA LEU A 367 29.94 -3.50 -16.96
C LEU A 367 30.00 -3.48 -18.50
N LEU A 368 30.38 -2.34 -19.10
CA LEU A 368 30.40 -2.20 -20.57
C LEU A 368 31.40 -3.17 -21.21
N ASN A 369 32.60 -3.30 -20.63
CA ASN A 369 33.63 -4.22 -21.10
C ASN A 369 33.18 -5.68 -20.96
N ALA A 370 32.52 -5.99 -19.84
CA ALA A 370 31.96 -7.32 -19.58
C ALA A 370 30.89 -7.70 -20.64
N LEU A 371 30.00 -6.78 -20.99
CA LEU A 371 29.02 -6.98 -22.07
C LEU A 371 29.70 -7.18 -23.43
N GLN A 372 30.67 -6.33 -23.78
CA GLN A 372 31.41 -6.46 -25.05
C GLN A 372 32.12 -7.82 -25.15
N GLN A 373 32.76 -8.26 -24.08
CA GLN A 373 33.40 -9.57 -24.02
C GLN A 373 32.39 -10.72 -24.08
N ALA A 374 31.24 -10.60 -23.42
CA ALA A 374 30.19 -11.61 -23.52
C ALA A 374 29.65 -11.75 -24.95
N TYR A 375 29.51 -10.64 -25.70
CA TYR A 375 29.15 -10.67 -27.11
C TYR A 375 30.25 -11.25 -28.02
N SER A 376 31.52 -11.20 -27.62
CA SER A 376 32.63 -11.74 -28.42
C SER A 376 32.85 -13.25 -28.24
N ILE A 377 32.27 -13.88 -27.20
CA ILE A 377 32.35 -15.34 -27.00
C ILE A 377 31.71 -16.06 -28.21
N PRO A 378 32.40 -16.97 -28.91
CA PRO A 378 31.86 -17.69 -30.06
C PRO A 378 30.61 -18.50 -29.73
N ARG A 379 29.62 -18.54 -30.64
CA ARG A 379 28.40 -19.36 -30.51
C ARG A 379 28.74 -20.84 -30.66
N THR A 380 28.16 -21.68 -29.79
CA THR A 380 28.34 -23.13 -29.86
C THR A 380 27.60 -23.75 -31.05
N ALA A 381 26.46 -23.18 -31.45
CA ALA A 381 25.79 -23.54 -32.69
C ALA A 381 25.13 -22.33 -33.37
N ALA A 382 25.04 -22.41 -34.70
CA ALA A 382 24.51 -21.35 -35.54
C ALA A 382 22.99 -21.13 -35.39
N ASN A 383 22.24 -21.99 -34.72
CA ASN A 383 20.80 -21.84 -34.44
C ASN A 383 20.48 -21.54 -32.98
N ASN A 384 21.48 -21.37 -32.10
CA ASN A 384 21.25 -21.17 -30.67
C ASN A 384 20.37 -19.95 -30.38
N SER A 385 19.41 -20.12 -29.46
CA SER A 385 18.88 -18.99 -28.71
C SER A 385 19.90 -18.62 -27.63
N ARG A 386 20.61 -17.50 -27.81
CA ARG A 386 21.63 -17.04 -26.86
C ARG A 386 21.04 -16.02 -25.91
N SER A 387 21.33 -16.18 -24.62
CA SER A 387 20.88 -15.30 -23.56
C SER A 387 22.05 -14.85 -22.68
N LEU A 388 22.28 -13.54 -22.60
CA LEU A 388 23.16 -12.92 -21.61
C LEU A 388 22.35 -12.63 -20.36
N VAL A 389 22.80 -13.12 -19.21
CA VAL A 389 22.13 -12.93 -17.92
C VAL A 389 23.03 -12.11 -17.02
N VAL A 390 22.74 -10.82 -16.91
CA VAL A 390 23.51 -9.85 -16.13
C VAL A 390 23.03 -9.86 -14.69
N ILE A 391 23.92 -10.09 -13.73
CA ILE A 391 23.64 -10.15 -12.28
C ILE A 391 24.53 -9.11 -11.59
N THR A 392 23.94 -8.06 -11.00
CA THR A 392 24.67 -6.94 -10.39
C THR A 392 23.81 -6.22 -9.33
N ASP A 393 24.44 -5.47 -8.44
CA ASP A 393 23.78 -4.49 -7.55
C ASP A 393 23.64 -3.09 -8.21
N GLY A 394 24.29 -2.88 -9.35
CA GLY A 394 24.07 -1.77 -10.27
C GLY A 394 24.84 -0.48 -9.96
N TYR A 395 25.85 -0.50 -9.08
CA TYR A 395 26.64 0.70 -8.75
C TYR A 395 27.68 1.04 -9.84
N VAL A 396 27.22 1.43 -11.04
CA VAL A 396 28.05 1.87 -12.19
C VAL A 396 27.54 3.16 -12.83
N ASN A 397 28.46 3.90 -13.45
CA ASN A 397 28.19 5.15 -14.20
C ASN A 397 28.40 4.98 -15.72
N VAL A 398 27.87 3.90 -16.32
CA VAL A 398 27.99 3.60 -17.77
C VAL A 398 26.64 3.25 -18.41
N GLU A 399 25.54 3.69 -17.80
CA GLU A 399 24.18 3.22 -18.12
C GLU A 399 23.83 3.41 -19.60
N LYS A 400 24.12 4.58 -20.16
CA LYS A 400 23.77 4.93 -21.55
C LYS A 400 24.48 4.06 -22.58
N ASP A 401 25.79 3.88 -22.43
CA ASP A 401 26.58 3.08 -23.36
C ASP A 401 26.19 1.60 -23.27
N ALA A 402 25.87 1.11 -22.07
CA ALA A 402 25.32 -0.22 -21.88
C ALA A 402 23.96 -0.38 -22.57
N PHE A 403 23.06 0.59 -22.43
CA PHE A 403 21.75 0.57 -23.10
C PHE A 403 21.88 0.54 -24.62
N GLN A 404 22.74 1.40 -25.19
CA GLN A 404 22.99 1.46 -26.62
C GLN A 404 23.64 0.17 -27.14
N LEU A 405 24.59 -0.39 -26.40
CA LEU A 405 25.25 -1.64 -26.74
C LEU A 405 24.25 -2.81 -26.78
N ILE A 406 23.39 -2.93 -25.75
CA ILE A 406 22.34 -3.96 -25.69
C ILE A 406 21.39 -3.80 -26.87
N LYS A 407 20.85 -2.59 -27.07
CA LYS A 407 19.89 -2.30 -28.13
C LYS A 407 20.42 -2.61 -29.53
N SER A 408 21.71 -2.38 -29.77
CA SER A 408 22.33 -2.59 -31.08
C SER A 408 22.73 -4.04 -31.36
N ASN A 409 22.56 -4.95 -30.40
CA ASN A 409 23.04 -6.33 -30.50
C ASN A 409 21.98 -7.38 -30.05
N LEU A 410 20.69 -7.04 -30.04
CA LEU A 410 19.62 -7.98 -29.66
C LEU A 410 19.47 -9.17 -30.62
N ASP A 411 19.87 -9.00 -31.88
CA ASP A 411 20.01 -10.02 -32.92
C ASP A 411 21.13 -11.03 -32.59
N LYS A 412 22.10 -10.61 -31.77
CA LYS A 412 23.23 -11.46 -31.34
C LYS A 412 22.98 -12.14 -30.01
N ALA A 413 22.21 -11.57 -29.10
CA ALA A 413 21.79 -12.25 -27.88
C ALA A 413 20.61 -11.52 -27.21
N ASN A 414 19.74 -12.29 -26.58
CA ASN A 414 18.81 -11.74 -25.59
C ASN A 414 19.58 -11.27 -24.37
N VAL A 415 19.14 -10.20 -23.72
CA VAL A 415 19.71 -9.73 -22.47
C VAL A 415 18.64 -9.73 -21.39
N PHE A 416 19.00 -10.27 -20.22
CA PHE A 416 18.16 -10.29 -19.03
C PHE A 416 18.96 -9.75 -17.86
N THR A 417 18.31 -9.00 -16.97
CA THR A 417 19.00 -8.32 -15.88
C THR A 417 18.40 -8.68 -14.53
N PHE A 418 19.28 -9.04 -13.59
CA PHE A 418 19.00 -9.31 -12.19
C PHE A 418 19.64 -8.25 -11.31
N GLY A 419 18.81 -7.54 -10.55
CA GLY A 419 19.24 -6.68 -9.46
C GLY A 419 19.39 -7.47 -8.16
N ILE A 420 20.55 -7.42 -7.52
CA ILE A 420 20.82 -8.14 -6.27
C ILE A 420 20.94 -7.19 -5.07
N GLY A 421 20.24 -7.53 -3.98
CA GLY A 421 20.27 -6.80 -2.72
C GLY A 421 19.15 -5.77 -2.56
N SER A 422 19.08 -5.14 -1.38
CA SER A 422 17.99 -4.25 -0.99
C SER A 422 18.09 -2.81 -1.53
N SER A 423 19.19 -2.47 -2.22
CA SER A 423 19.56 -1.09 -2.57
C SER A 423 20.06 -0.93 -4.02
N VAL A 424 19.53 -1.71 -4.95
CA VAL A 424 19.97 -1.72 -6.35
C VAL A 424 19.80 -0.37 -7.07
N ASN A 425 20.69 -0.04 -8.00
CA ASN A 425 20.49 1.10 -8.91
C ASN A 425 19.36 0.79 -9.91
N ARG A 426 18.12 1.08 -9.52
CA ARG A 426 16.94 0.79 -10.33
C ARG A 426 16.97 1.41 -11.72
N TYR A 427 17.52 2.62 -11.87
CA TYR A 427 17.60 3.28 -13.17
C TYR A 427 18.37 2.43 -14.19
N LEU A 428 19.53 1.89 -13.81
CA LEU A 428 20.31 1.00 -14.66
C LEU A 428 19.58 -0.31 -14.95
N ILE A 429 19.09 -0.99 -13.91
CA ILE A 429 18.51 -2.33 -14.06
C ILE A 429 17.19 -2.27 -14.87
N GLU A 430 16.32 -1.30 -14.57
CA GLU A 430 15.08 -1.06 -15.31
C GLU A 430 15.38 -0.62 -16.76
N GLY A 431 16.39 0.22 -16.97
CA GLY A 431 16.81 0.64 -18.30
C GLY A 431 17.32 -0.51 -19.17
N MET A 432 18.15 -1.41 -18.62
CA MET A 432 18.64 -2.60 -19.34
C MET A 432 17.49 -3.57 -19.70
N ALA A 433 16.57 -3.81 -18.77
CA ALA A 433 15.38 -4.62 -19.02
C ALA A 433 14.49 -3.99 -20.11
N LYS A 434 14.31 -2.66 -20.07
CA LYS A 434 13.51 -1.91 -21.05
C LYS A 434 14.11 -1.99 -22.46
N VAL A 435 15.40 -1.68 -22.65
CA VAL A 435 16.02 -1.73 -23.99
C VAL A 435 16.18 -3.14 -24.55
N SER A 436 16.17 -4.17 -23.70
CA SER A 436 16.17 -5.58 -24.12
C SER A 436 14.78 -6.16 -24.37
N ASN A 437 13.72 -5.35 -24.16
CA ASN A 437 12.34 -5.79 -24.17
C ASN A 437 12.12 -7.02 -23.27
N SER A 438 12.71 -7.02 -22.07
CA SER A 438 12.67 -8.14 -21.13
C SER A 438 12.05 -7.75 -19.79
N GLU A 439 11.64 -8.77 -19.03
CA GLU A 439 11.13 -8.56 -17.67
C GLU A 439 12.28 -8.23 -16.70
N LEU A 440 11.97 -7.43 -15.68
CA LEU A 440 12.88 -7.08 -14.59
C LEU A 440 12.88 -8.15 -13.50
N PHE A 441 14.07 -8.60 -13.08
CA PHE A 441 14.24 -9.55 -11.98
C PHE A 441 15.02 -8.91 -10.83
N ILE A 442 14.50 -9.00 -9.59
CA ILE A 442 15.16 -8.47 -8.40
C ILE A 442 15.11 -9.54 -7.30
N ALA A 443 16.25 -9.83 -6.68
CA ALA A 443 16.34 -10.73 -5.52
C ALA A 443 17.06 -10.04 -4.37
N THR A 444 16.38 -9.87 -3.23
CA THR A 444 16.95 -9.19 -2.04
C THR A 444 17.52 -10.16 -1.01
N ASP A 445 17.12 -11.44 -1.07
CA ASP A 445 17.63 -12.52 -0.23
C ASP A 445 17.68 -13.88 -0.95
N GLU A 446 18.23 -14.91 -0.29
CA GLU A 446 18.37 -16.26 -0.86
C GLU A 446 17.02 -16.95 -1.18
N THR A 447 15.97 -16.64 -0.43
CA THR A 447 14.63 -17.22 -0.65
C THR A 447 14.01 -16.61 -1.88
N GLU A 448 14.08 -15.28 -2.01
CA GLU A 448 13.66 -14.58 -3.21
C GLU A 448 14.50 -14.99 -4.43
N ALA A 449 15.80 -15.20 -4.28
CA ALA A 449 16.65 -15.69 -5.36
C ALA A 449 16.16 -17.03 -5.94
N TYR A 450 15.63 -17.93 -5.12
CA TYR A 450 15.02 -19.18 -5.59
C TYR A 450 13.74 -18.94 -6.40
N GLU A 451 12.81 -18.12 -5.89
CA GLU A 451 11.54 -17.83 -6.57
C GLU A 451 11.76 -17.06 -7.88
N VAL A 452 12.66 -16.09 -7.88
CA VAL A 452 13.02 -15.30 -9.06
C VAL A 452 13.72 -16.19 -10.09
N ALA A 453 14.60 -17.11 -9.68
CA ALA A 453 15.20 -18.09 -10.59
C ALA A 453 14.13 -18.97 -11.25
N LYS A 454 13.13 -19.43 -10.48
CA LYS A 454 12.02 -20.25 -10.99
C LYS A 454 11.18 -19.48 -12.01
N LYS A 455 10.84 -18.23 -11.70
CA LYS A 455 10.12 -17.33 -12.62
C LYS A 455 10.91 -17.10 -13.91
N PHE A 456 12.19 -16.76 -13.78
CA PHE A 456 13.06 -16.54 -14.92
C PHE A 456 13.15 -17.78 -15.81
N LYS A 457 13.39 -18.98 -15.24
CA LYS A 457 13.40 -20.23 -16.00
C LYS A 457 12.12 -20.42 -16.82
N LYS A 458 10.94 -20.20 -16.23
CA LYS A 458 9.65 -20.28 -16.95
C LYS A 458 9.59 -19.28 -18.12
N TYR A 459 10.18 -18.10 -17.95
CA TYR A 459 10.21 -17.04 -18.97
C TYR A 459 11.12 -17.39 -20.16
N ILE A 460 12.29 -17.98 -19.91
CA ILE A 460 13.31 -18.27 -20.94
C ILE A 460 13.30 -19.71 -21.49
N GLN A 461 12.51 -20.62 -20.91
CA GLN A 461 12.60 -22.06 -21.25
C GLN A 461 12.18 -22.41 -22.68
N SER A 462 11.45 -21.52 -23.37
CA SER A 462 10.83 -21.81 -24.67
C SER A 462 11.04 -20.67 -25.66
N PRO A 463 12.28 -20.47 -26.17
CA PRO A 463 12.47 -19.73 -27.40
C PRO A 463 11.77 -20.47 -28.56
N VAL A 464 11.07 -19.72 -29.40
CA VAL A 464 10.24 -20.27 -30.49
C VAL A 464 10.80 -19.88 -31.86
N LEU A 465 11.49 -18.74 -31.93
CA LEU A 465 12.15 -18.25 -33.13
C LEU A 465 13.33 -17.36 -32.75
N THR A 466 14.50 -17.62 -33.35
CA THR A 466 15.74 -16.90 -33.06
C THR A 466 16.37 -16.33 -34.32
N GLN A 467 17.31 -15.39 -34.16
CA GLN A 467 18.02 -14.74 -35.29
C GLN A 467 17.05 -14.18 -36.34
N ILE A 468 16.08 -13.43 -35.84
CA ILE A 468 14.97 -12.93 -36.63
C ILE A 468 15.47 -11.83 -37.56
N ASN A 469 15.18 -11.97 -38.84
CA ASN A 469 15.45 -10.97 -39.85
C ASN A 469 14.13 -10.51 -40.48
N PHE A 470 13.92 -9.19 -40.46
CA PHE A 470 12.79 -8.50 -41.06
C PHE A 470 13.25 -7.82 -42.35
N LYS A 471 12.66 -8.23 -43.48
CA LYS A 471 12.90 -7.60 -44.79
C LYS A 471 11.58 -7.23 -45.43
N THR A 472 11.59 -6.19 -46.26
CA THR A 472 10.45 -5.82 -47.10
C THR A 472 10.83 -5.89 -48.58
N LYS A 473 9.86 -6.18 -49.43
CA LYS A 473 10.00 -6.13 -50.90
C LYS A 473 8.76 -5.44 -51.48
N GLY A 474 8.94 -4.29 -52.12
CA GLY A 474 7.81 -3.51 -52.65
C GLY A 474 6.99 -2.76 -51.60
N PHE A 475 7.41 -2.79 -50.32
CA PHE A 475 6.84 -1.99 -49.23
C PHE A 475 7.93 -1.09 -48.66
N ASP A 476 7.88 0.20 -49.00
CA ASP A 476 8.88 1.20 -48.57
C ASP A 476 8.65 1.59 -47.12
N VAL A 477 9.48 1.08 -46.22
CA VAL A 477 9.43 1.34 -44.78
C VAL A 477 10.67 2.09 -44.32
N TYR A 478 10.49 2.99 -43.36
CA TYR A 478 11.56 3.77 -42.77
C TYR A 478 11.29 4.05 -41.29
N ASP A 479 12.31 4.54 -40.58
CA ASP A 479 12.19 4.92 -39.16
C ASP A 479 11.71 3.75 -38.27
N LEU A 480 12.28 2.57 -38.55
CA LEU A 480 11.90 1.29 -37.93
C LEU A 480 12.39 1.18 -36.48
N ALA A 481 11.57 0.53 -35.66
CA ALA A 481 11.94 0.10 -34.32
C ALA A 481 11.31 -1.28 -33.98
N PRO A 482 12.01 -2.12 -33.20
CA PRO A 482 13.39 -1.94 -32.75
C PRO A 482 14.39 -2.06 -33.91
N THR A 483 15.58 -1.48 -33.76
CA THR A 483 16.66 -1.52 -34.78
C THR A 483 17.36 -2.86 -34.87
N SER A 484 17.30 -3.65 -33.80
CA SER A 484 17.78 -5.03 -33.72
C SER A 484 16.69 -5.87 -33.06
N ILE A 485 16.49 -7.09 -33.54
CA ILE A 485 15.32 -7.91 -33.19
C ILE A 485 15.77 -9.06 -32.28
N SER A 486 15.17 -9.13 -31.09
CA SER A 486 15.40 -10.22 -30.13
C SER A 486 14.61 -11.49 -30.49
N ASP A 487 14.95 -12.60 -29.84
CA ASP A 487 14.24 -13.86 -30.05
C ASP A 487 12.78 -13.77 -29.56
N ILE A 488 11.87 -14.48 -30.23
CA ILE A 488 10.51 -14.69 -29.73
C ILE A 488 10.56 -15.79 -28.67
N LEU A 489 10.15 -15.46 -27.45
CA LEU A 489 9.99 -16.41 -26.35
C LEU A 489 8.51 -16.68 -26.12
N ALA A 490 8.17 -17.83 -25.55
CA ALA A 490 6.79 -18.15 -25.20
C ALA A 490 6.10 -17.09 -24.31
N ALA A 491 6.85 -16.28 -23.56
CA ALA A 491 6.31 -15.20 -22.73
C ALA A 491 6.57 -13.79 -23.31
N ARG A 492 7.20 -13.67 -24.48
CA ARG A 492 7.61 -12.39 -25.07
C ARG A 492 7.27 -12.32 -26.56
N PRO A 493 6.19 -11.62 -26.94
CA PRO A 493 5.90 -11.39 -28.35
C PRO A 493 6.85 -10.37 -28.98
N LEU A 494 6.86 -10.35 -30.31
CA LEU A 494 7.63 -9.41 -31.10
C LEU A 494 6.70 -8.34 -31.69
N MET A 495 7.14 -7.09 -31.62
CA MET A 495 6.52 -5.98 -32.33
C MET A 495 7.58 -5.19 -33.09
N ILE A 496 7.31 -4.95 -34.36
CA ILE A 496 8.11 -4.10 -35.25
C ILE A 496 7.17 -3.02 -35.76
N TYR A 497 7.54 -1.77 -35.57
CA TYR A 497 6.73 -0.63 -35.99
C TYR A 497 7.61 0.43 -36.64
N GLY A 498 6.98 1.28 -37.44
CA GLY A 498 7.69 2.28 -38.20
C GLY A 498 6.76 3.08 -39.08
N LYS A 499 7.37 3.77 -40.05
CA LYS A 499 6.65 4.54 -41.06
C LYS A 499 6.80 3.89 -42.42
N TRP A 500 5.89 4.23 -43.33
CA TRP A 500 5.93 3.74 -44.70
C TRP A 500 5.49 4.80 -45.71
N ARG A 501 5.81 4.58 -46.99
CA ARG A 501 5.44 5.47 -48.12
C ARG A 501 4.89 4.67 -49.30
N GLY A 502 4.27 5.38 -50.23
CA GLY A 502 3.72 4.79 -51.46
C GLY A 502 2.38 4.09 -51.20
N ASN A 503 2.15 2.97 -51.90
CA ASN A 503 0.95 2.16 -51.74
C ASN A 503 1.19 1.00 -50.77
N PRO A 504 0.19 0.61 -49.95
CA PRO A 504 0.28 -0.51 -49.00
C PRO A 504 0.25 -1.86 -49.73
N SER A 505 1.34 -2.16 -50.44
CA SER A 505 1.49 -3.33 -51.30
C SER A 505 2.88 -3.94 -51.14
N GLY A 506 3.11 -5.09 -51.77
CA GLY A 506 4.37 -5.82 -51.64
C GLY A 506 4.34 -6.80 -50.46
N LYS A 507 5.52 -7.14 -49.94
CA LYS A 507 5.69 -8.23 -48.99
C LYS A 507 6.58 -7.85 -47.81
N ILE A 508 6.20 -8.33 -46.63
CA ILE A 508 7.07 -8.46 -45.46
C ILE A 508 7.57 -9.90 -45.41
N ILE A 509 8.87 -10.09 -45.24
CA ILE A 509 9.53 -11.39 -45.18
C ILE A 509 10.19 -11.51 -43.82
N ILE A 510 9.71 -12.45 -43.01
CA ILE A 510 10.34 -12.82 -41.74
C ILE A 510 11.10 -14.12 -41.95
N SER A 511 12.35 -14.13 -41.51
CA SER A 511 13.16 -15.35 -41.47
C SER A 511 13.86 -15.50 -40.12
N GLY A 512 14.21 -16.73 -39.75
CA GLY A 512 14.91 -17.03 -38.51
C GLY A 512 15.21 -18.52 -38.37
N LYS A 513 15.51 -18.95 -37.15
CA LYS A 513 15.83 -20.34 -36.81
C LYS A 513 14.89 -20.88 -35.73
N GLN A 514 14.46 -22.12 -35.89
CA GLN A 514 13.72 -22.92 -34.91
C GLN A 514 14.48 -24.22 -34.62
N GLY A 515 14.05 -24.98 -33.61
CA GLY A 515 14.59 -26.31 -33.36
C GLY A 515 14.45 -27.26 -34.56
N SER A 516 13.37 -27.12 -35.33
CA SER A 516 13.08 -27.89 -36.54
C SER A 516 13.79 -27.42 -37.81
N GLY A 517 14.58 -26.33 -37.76
CA GLY A 517 15.34 -25.82 -38.91
C GLY A 517 15.10 -24.34 -39.21
N ASN A 518 15.21 -23.96 -40.49
CA ASN A 518 15.03 -22.58 -40.93
C ASN A 518 13.54 -22.22 -40.97
N PHE A 519 13.18 -21.07 -40.40
CA PHE A 519 11.85 -20.48 -40.54
C PHE A 519 11.88 -19.38 -41.59
N ARG A 520 10.88 -19.37 -42.46
CA ARG A 520 10.65 -18.27 -43.40
C ARG A 520 9.15 -18.15 -43.67
N LYS A 521 8.60 -16.95 -43.50
CA LYS A 521 7.20 -16.65 -43.81
C LYS A 521 7.11 -15.30 -44.52
N GLU A 522 6.31 -15.27 -45.58
CA GLU A 522 6.01 -14.05 -46.33
C GLU A 522 4.59 -13.60 -45.97
N TYR A 523 4.42 -12.29 -45.82
CA TYR A 523 3.16 -11.64 -45.53
C TYR A 523 2.89 -10.63 -46.61
N ASP A 524 1.76 -10.78 -47.30
CA ASP A 524 1.31 -9.79 -48.26
C ASP A 524 0.81 -8.55 -47.51
N VAL A 525 1.36 -7.39 -47.85
CA VAL A 525 1.00 -6.12 -47.21
C VAL A 525 -0.44 -5.73 -47.54
N SER A 526 -0.97 -6.16 -48.69
CA SER A 526 -2.36 -5.93 -49.08
C SER A 526 -3.36 -6.65 -48.19
N ASN A 527 -2.94 -7.73 -47.51
CA ASN A 527 -3.74 -8.41 -46.49
C ASN A 527 -3.64 -7.74 -45.10
N GLY A 528 -2.83 -6.69 -44.98
CA GLY A 528 -2.73 -5.89 -43.77
C GLY A 528 -4.04 -5.15 -43.50
N ASN A 529 -4.36 -4.99 -42.22
CA ASN A 529 -5.54 -4.26 -41.79
C ASN A 529 -5.25 -2.75 -41.90
N LEU A 530 -5.53 -2.18 -43.07
CA LEU A 530 -5.49 -0.74 -43.31
C LEU A 530 -6.79 -0.10 -42.84
N SER A 531 -6.70 0.76 -41.82
CA SER A 531 -7.87 1.46 -41.30
C SER A 531 -7.51 2.85 -40.79
N LYS A 532 -8.41 3.81 -41.00
CA LYS A 532 -8.31 5.14 -40.38
C LYS A 532 -8.51 5.08 -38.86
N THR A 533 -9.11 4.01 -38.33
CA THR A 533 -9.23 3.76 -36.88
C THR A 533 -7.91 3.32 -36.25
N ASN A 534 -6.90 2.93 -37.04
CA ASN A 534 -5.58 2.55 -36.55
C ASN A 534 -4.69 3.78 -36.23
N ASN A 535 -5.29 4.95 -36.01
CA ASN A 535 -4.56 6.21 -35.80
C ASN A 535 -3.64 6.19 -34.57
N ALA A 536 -3.89 5.27 -33.62
CA ALA A 536 -3.05 5.04 -32.46
C ALA A 536 -1.61 4.66 -32.83
N LEU A 537 -1.39 4.05 -34.00
CA LEU A 537 -0.05 3.66 -34.49
C LEU A 537 0.92 4.85 -34.61
N LYS A 538 0.42 6.05 -34.93
CA LYS A 538 1.28 7.25 -34.98
C LYS A 538 1.85 7.60 -33.60
N TYR A 539 1.03 7.40 -32.56
CA TYR A 539 1.43 7.62 -31.17
C TYR A 539 2.30 6.47 -30.66
N LEU A 540 2.03 5.23 -31.08
CA LEU A 540 2.89 4.08 -30.79
C LEU A 540 4.33 4.37 -31.22
N TRP A 541 4.51 4.77 -32.48
CA TRP A 541 5.83 5.12 -33.02
C TRP A 541 6.42 6.33 -32.29
N ALA A 542 5.69 7.45 -32.21
CA ALA A 542 6.21 8.70 -31.67
C ALA A 542 6.60 8.60 -30.19
N ARG A 543 5.82 7.88 -29.38
CA ARG A 543 6.11 7.70 -27.95
C ARG A 543 7.35 6.86 -27.72
N ASN A 544 7.46 5.71 -28.40
CA ASN A 544 8.67 4.90 -28.30
C ASN A 544 9.90 5.66 -28.78
N LYS A 545 9.77 6.51 -29.80
CA LYS A 545 10.87 7.37 -30.27
C LYS A 545 11.25 8.45 -29.26
N ILE A 546 10.26 9.10 -28.64
CA ILE A 546 10.49 10.07 -27.56
C ILE A 546 11.16 9.38 -26.37
N GLU A 547 10.65 8.24 -25.92
CA GLU A 547 11.25 7.47 -24.81
C GLU A 547 12.69 7.07 -25.12
N GLU A 548 12.98 6.64 -26.36
CA GLU A 548 14.35 6.37 -26.80
C GLU A 548 15.28 7.58 -26.63
N LEU A 549 14.82 8.75 -27.06
CA LEU A 549 15.60 9.98 -26.99
C LEU A 549 15.71 10.50 -25.54
N ASP A 550 14.66 10.32 -24.73
CA ASP A 550 14.51 10.93 -23.42
C ASP A 550 15.17 10.13 -22.29
N ASP A 551 15.12 8.79 -22.38
CA ASP A 551 15.66 7.86 -21.38
C ASP A 551 17.09 7.39 -21.70
N PHE A 552 17.51 7.34 -22.97
CA PHE A 552 18.71 6.59 -23.37
C PHE A 552 19.80 7.39 -24.09
N MET A 553 19.51 8.59 -24.60
CA MET A 553 20.52 9.40 -25.31
C MET A 553 21.10 10.51 -24.42
N ILE A 554 22.34 10.91 -24.73
CA ILE A 554 23.03 12.01 -24.05
C ILE A 554 22.11 13.24 -24.02
N ASN A 555 22.07 13.93 -22.87
CA ASN A 555 21.44 15.22 -22.61
C ASN A 555 22.12 16.35 -23.43
N SER A 556 22.36 16.08 -24.71
CA SER A 556 22.87 17.04 -25.68
C SER A 556 21.73 18.01 -26.02
N LYS A 557 22.07 19.26 -26.32
CA LYS A 557 21.07 20.24 -26.76
C LYS A 557 20.26 19.73 -27.96
N ASN A 558 20.86 18.88 -28.80
CA ASN A 558 20.22 18.32 -30.00
C ASN A 558 19.12 17.29 -29.65
N THR A 559 19.38 16.35 -28.74
CA THR A 559 18.40 15.35 -28.30
C THR A 559 17.17 15.99 -27.68
N LYS A 560 17.36 16.98 -26.80
CA LYS A 560 16.28 17.73 -26.18
C LYS A 560 15.40 18.42 -27.22
N GLN A 561 16.02 19.04 -28.23
CA GLN A 561 15.32 19.74 -29.29
C GLN A 561 14.46 18.77 -30.13
N GLN A 562 15.00 17.59 -30.45
CA GLN A 562 14.23 16.53 -31.15
C GLN A 562 13.03 16.03 -30.33
N VAL A 563 13.19 15.84 -29.01
CA VAL A 563 12.06 15.47 -28.14
C VAL A 563 10.98 16.56 -28.15
N ILE A 564 11.36 17.83 -28.08
CA ILE A 564 10.41 18.96 -28.16
C ILE A 564 9.72 18.96 -29.53
N GLU A 565 10.45 18.81 -30.63
CA GLU A 565 9.88 18.82 -31.98
C GLU A 565 8.89 17.67 -32.21
N LEU A 566 9.23 16.44 -31.79
CA LEU A 566 8.32 15.30 -31.84
C LEU A 566 7.11 15.53 -30.93
N SER A 567 7.34 16.00 -29.70
CA SER A 567 6.27 16.32 -28.76
C SER A 567 5.27 17.32 -29.33
N LEU A 568 5.74 18.41 -29.93
CA LEU A 568 4.89 19.41 -30.58
C LEU A 568 4.19 18.84 -31.83
N LYS A 569 4.90 18.10 -32.69
CA LYS A 569 4.35 17.49 -33.92
C LYS A 569 3.22 16.52 -33.63
N TYR A 570 3.34 15.72 -32.58
CA TYR A 570 2.35 14.71 -32.19
C TYR A 570 1.43 15.17 -31.05
N ASN A 571 1.56 16.41 -30.58
CA ASN A 571 0.89 16.93 -29.38
C ASN A 571 1.10 16.08 -28.12
N LEU A 572 2.22 15.35 -27.98
CA LEU A 572 2.47 14.48 -26.84
C LEU A 572 3.03 15.25 -25.65
N LEU A 573 2.44 15.16 -24.47
CA LEU A 573 2.98 15.79 -23.27
C LEU A 573 4.26 15.06 -22.79
N THR A 574 5.34 15.81 -22.50
CA THR A 574 6.65 15.28 -22.05
C THR A 574 7.22 16.11 -20.90
N LYS A 575 8.38 15.73 -20.36
CA LYS A 575 9.09 16.55 -19.35
C LYS A 575 9.51 17.94 -19.85
N TYR A 576 9.54 18.16 -21.18
CA TYR A 576 9.97 19.41 -21.83
C TYR A 576 8.83 20.23 -22.45
N THR A 577 7.59 19.75 -22.42
CA THR A 577 6.42 20.43 -23.01
C THR A 577 5.27 20.52 -22.02
N SER A 578 4.33 21.44 -22.27
CA SER A 578 3.14 21.66 -21.44
C SER A 578 1.97 22.09 -22.33
N PHE A 579 0.74 21.67 -22.01
CA PHE A 579 -0.44 22.25 -22.65
C PHE A 579 -0.85 23.55 -21.96
N VAL A 580 -1.29 24.53 -22.75
CA VAL A 580 -1.88 25.77 -22.27
C VAL A 580 -3.18 26.03 -23.04
N ALA A 581 -4.26 26.22 -22.30
CA ALA A 581 -5.57 26.61 -22.80
C ALA A 581 -5.83 28.04 -22.34
N VAL A 582 -6.00 28.97 -23.28
CA VAL A 582 -6.26 30.39 -22.98
C VAL A 582 -7.63 30.75 -23.58
N ASP A 583 -8.50 31.31 -22.76
CA ASP A 583 -9.77 31.89 -23.22
C ASP A 583 -9.51 33.30 -23.79
N GLU A 584 -10.15 33.63 -24.91
CA GLU A 584 -9.89 34.88 -25.64
C GLU A 584 -10.57 36.10 -25.02
N GLU A 585 -11.60 35.93 -24.17
CA GLU A 585 -12.30 37.05 -23.50
C GLU A 585 -11.84 37.30 -22.06
N VAL A 586 -11.89 38.57 -21.64
CA VAL A 586 -11.56 39.05 -20.30
C VAL A 586 -12.80 39.04 -19.41
N VAL A 587 -12.87 38.12 -18.44
CA VAL A 587 -14.15 37.78 -17.79
C VAL A 587 -14.21 38.15 -16.30
N ASN A 588 -13.12 38.67 -15.70
CA ASN A 588 -13.10 39.05 -14.28
C ASN A 588 -12.34 40.37 -14.02
N LYS A 589 -13.06 41.50 -14.02
CA LYS A 589 -12.49 42.84 -13.76
C LYS A 589 -12.20 43.13 -12.26
N LYS A 590 -12.55 42.25 -11.30
CA LYS A 590 -12.49 42.54 -9.84
C LYS A 590 -11.78 41.50 -8.94
N GLY A 591 -11.17 40.46 -9.49
CA GLY A 591 -9.93 39.86 -8.94
C GLY A 591 -9.93 39.13 -7.58
N LYS A 592 -11.04 38.61 -7.04
CA LYS A 592 -10.98 37.75 -5.83
C LYS A 592 -11.71 36.41 -6.01
N SER A 593 -10.97 35.31 -5.87
CA SER A 593 -11.46 33.92 -5.87
C SER A 593 -11.04 33.18 -4.58
N LYS A 594 -11.78 32.13 -4.20
CA LYS A 594 -11.58 31.29 -2.98
C LYS A 594 -11.79 29.79 -3.29
N THR A 595 -11.19 28.89 -2.48
CA THR A 595 -10.90 27.45 -2.74
C THR A 595 -11.58 26.38 -1.80
N VAL A 596 -12.25 25.29 -2.30
CA VAL A 596 -12.90 24.10 -1.63
C VAL A 596 -13.39 22.97 -2.61
N LYS A 597 -13.17 21.67 -2.26
CA LYS A 597 -13.31 20.38 -3.01
C LYS A 597 -14.73 19.76 -3.23
N GLN A 598 -14.90 18.89 -4.26
CA GLN A 598 -16.18 18.26 -4.72
C GLN A 598 -16.20 16.70 -4.85
N PRO A 599 -17.32 15.99 -4.51
CA PRO A 599 -17.48 14.51 -4.47
C PRO A 599 -17.49 13.69 -5.78
N LEU A 600 -17.11 12.40 -5.68
CA LEU A 600 -17.16 11.29 -6.66
C LEU A 600 -18.04 10.11 -6.15
N PRO A 601 -18.37 9.06 -6.94
CA PRO A 601 -19.05 7.86 -6.40
C PRO A 601 -18.14 6.99 -5.50
N LEU A 602 -18.72 6.19 -4.60
CA LEU A 602 -17.99 5.23 -3.75
C LEU A 602 -17.73 3.91 -4.50
N PRO A 603 -16.52 3.29 -4.39
CA PRO A 603 -16.25 2.02 -5.07
C PRO A 603 -17.11 0.84 -4.61
N TYR A 604 -17.27 -0.14 -5.49
CA TYR A 604 -17.99 -1.39 -5.31
C TYR A 604 -17.39 -2.19 -4.14
N ASN A 605 -18.27 -2.76 -3.31
CA ASN A 605 -17.90 -3.47 -2.08
C ASN A 605 -17.14 -2.65 -1.02
N ILE A 606 -16.99 -1.33 -1.20
CA ILE A 606 -16.47 -0.43 -0.16
C ILE A 606 -17.64 0.13 0.66
N GLU A 607 -17.52 0.12 1.99
CA GLU A 607 -18.53 0.71 2.88
C GLU A 607 -18.20 2.18 3.17
N ASN A 608 -19.22 3.00 3.48
CA ASN A 608 -19.04 4.43 3.82
C ASN A 608 -17.98 4.68 4.91
N VAL A 609 -17.70 3.67 5.75
CA VAL A 609 -16.69 3.71 6.82
C VAL A 609 -15.25 3.82 6.30
N ALA A 610 -15.00 3.45 5.03
CA ALA A 610 -13.69 3.52 4.40
C ALA A 610 -13.26 4.95 4.02
N VAL A 611 -14.19 5.90 3.98
CA VAL A 611 -13.88 7.27 3.59
C VAL A 611 -13.98 8.21 4.79
N GLY A 612 -12.82 8.55 5.33
CA GLY A 612 -12.72 9.61 6.34
C GLY A 612 -13.03 10.97 5.74
N ALA A 613 -14.18 11.56 6.07
CA ALA A 613 -14.37 13.00 5.95
C ALA A 613 -15.27 13.56 7.07
N SER A 614 -14.63 14.31 7.95
CA SER A 614 -15.20 15.40 8.75
C SER A 614 -16.07 16.35 7.90
N ALA A 615 -17.28 16.70 8.38
CA ALA A 615 -18.03 17.85 7.90
C ALA A 615 -18.76 18.58 9.05
N LYS A 616 -18.53 19.89 9.14
CA LYS A 616 -19.28 20.90 9.92
C LYS A 616 -20.62 21.18 9.22
N ILE A 617 -21.71 21.32 9.98
CA ILE A 617 -23.04 21.76 9.51
C ILE A 617 -23.35 23.16 10.09
N LYS A 618 -23.87 24.07 9.25
CA LYS A 618 -24.65 25.30 9.52
C LYS A 618 -25.79 25.25 8.48
N GLU A 619 -27.10 25.22 8.76
CA GLU A 619 -27.91 25.68 9.89
C GLU A 619 -29.04 24.70 10.31
N THR A 620 -29.40 24.82 11.59
CA THR A 620 -30.58 24.34 12.34
C THR A 620 -31.15 22.95 12.05
N PHE A 621 -30.40 21.91 12.42
CA PHE A 621 -31.02 20.76 13.08
C PHE A 621 -30.80 20.89 14.58
N VAL A 622 -31.91 21.02 15.31
CA VAL A 622 -31.98 20.80 16.74
C VAL A 622 -31.40 19.41 17.00
N VAL A 623 -30.23 19.39 17.63
CA VAL A 623 -29.64 18.17 18.19
C VAL A 623 -30.72 17.59 19.09
N LYS A 624 -31.37 16.49 18.68
CA LYS A 624 -32.00 15.59 19.66
C LYS A 624 -30.84 14.94 20.40
N ALA A 625 -30.31 15.66 21.38
CA ALA A 625 -29.47 15.10 22.40
C ALA A 625 -30.28 13.92 22.97
N GLN A 626 -29.74 12.71 22.86
CA GLN A 626 -30.25 11.61 23.67
C GLN A 626 -29.91 11.96 25.12
N TYR A 627 -30.84 12.62 25.79
CA TYR A 627 -30.81 12.78 27.23
C TYR A 627 -31.02 11.39 27.84
N VAL A 628 -29.99 10.84 28.47
CA VAL A 628 -30.18 9.70 29.37
C VAL A 628 -30.78 10.28 30.65
N LEU A 629 -32.10 10.14 30.81
CA LEU A 629 -32.78 10.49 32.05
C LEU A 629 -32.39 9.47 33.12
N GLU A 630 -31.64 9.90 34.13
CA GLU A 630 -31.46 9.15 35.36
C GLU A 630 -32.68 9.40 36.26
N ILE A 631 -33.41 8.33 36.58
CA ILE A 631 -34.60 8.38 37.43
C ILE A 631 -34.22 7.75 38.77
N PHE A 632 -34.03 8.60 39.79
CA PHE A 632 -33.87 8.15 41.17
C PHE A 632 -35.23 8.11 41.83
N VAL A 633 -35.62 6.94 42.34
CA VAL A 633 -36.88 6.76 43.08
C VAL A 633 -36.53 6.80 44.57
N GLU A 634 -37.07 7.74 45.32
CA GLU A 634 -36.72 7.92 46.75
C GLU A 634 -37.25 6.80 47.67
N LYS A 635 -38.22 5.97 47.22
CA LYS A 635 -38.78 4.85 47.99
C LYS A 635 -38.62 3.52 47.25
N GLU A 636 -38.33 2.44 47.99
CA GLU A 636 -38.12 1.10 47.43
C GLU A 636 -39.37 0.60 46.67
N LEU A 637 -39.22 0.46 45.35
CA LEU A 637 -40.16 -0.24 44.48
C LEU A 637 -39.57 -1.60 44.12
N SER A 638 -40.43 -2.62 44.00
CA SER A 638 -40.01 -3.92 43.45
C SER A 638 -39.46 -3.74 42.03
N LYS A 639 -38.44 -4.53 41.65
CA LYS A 639 -37.74 -4.42 40.36
C LYS A 639 -38.70 -4.43 39.15
N SER A 640 -39.78 -5.23 39.23
CA SER A 640 -40.80 -5.33 38.17
C SER A 640 -41.62 -4.04 38.00
N VAL A 641 -42.05 -3.44 39.12
CA VAL A 641 -42.82 -2.19 39.11
C VAL A 641 -41.95 -1.01 38.69
N LYS A 642 -40.70 -0.93 39.17
CA LYS A 642 -39.74 0.11 38.78
C LYS A 642 -39.48 0.10 37.27
N ARG A 643 -39.38 -1.08 36.65
CA ARG A 643 -39.21 -1.21 35.19
C ARG A 643 -40.43 -0.74 34.41
N LYS A 644 -41.64 -1.16 34.81
CA LYS A 644 -42.90 -0.71 34.17
C LYS A 644 -43.09 0.80 34.30
N PHE A 645 -42.82 1.35 35.49
CA PHE A 645 -42.89 2.78 35.75
C PHE A 645 -41.88 3.57 34.90
N ASN A 646 -40.62 3.14 34.82
CA ASN A 646 -39.61 3.82 34.00
C ASN A 646 -39.95 3.83 32.51
N ILE A 647 -40.54 2.75 31.98
CA ILE A 647 -40.97 2.67 30.58
C ILE A 647 -42.12 3.65 30.34
N TRP A 648 -43.14 3.62 31.21
CA TRP A 648 -44.29 4.52 31.11
C TRP A 648 -43.89 5.99 31.29
N PHE A 649 -43.05 6.32 32.26
CA PHE A 649 -42.60 7.69 32.51
C PHE A 649 -41.83 8.25 31.31
N LYS A 650 -40.93 7.45 30.72
CA LYS A 650 -40.21 7.85 29.50
C LYS A 650 -41.16 8.04 28.31
N ALA A 651 -42.20 7.23 28.19
CA ALA A 651 -43.17 7.37 27.10
C ALA A 651 -44.04 8.64 27.22
N ASN A 652 -44.36 9.08 28.45
CA ASN A 652 -45.33 10.16 28.68
C ASN A 652 -44.67 11.51 29.00
N TYR A 653 -43.53 11.53 29.68
CA TYR A 653 -42.94 12.78 30.20
C TYR A 653 -41.53 13.08 29.67
N SER A 654 -40.91 12.22 28.85
CA SER A 654 -39.53 12.42 28.41
C SER A 654 -39.32 13.74 27.65
N ASP A 655 -40.28 14.16 26.82
CA ASP A 655 -40.17 15.42 26.06
C ASP A 655 -40.33 16.65 26.96
N ALA A 656 -41.28 16.61 27.88
CA ALA A 656 -41.52 17.67 28.88
C ALA A 656 -40.31 17.86 29.79
N VAL A 657 -39.78 16.76 30.34
CA VAL A 657 -38.61 16.73 31.21
C VAL A 657 -37.37 17.18 30.45
N SER A 658 -37.16 16.71 29.22
CA SER A 658 -36.02 17.12 28.39
C SER A 658 -36.09 18.60 28.02
N SER A 659 -37.28 19.14 27.78
CA SER A 659 -37.47 20.57 27.52
C SER A 659 -37.11 21.41 28.74
N PHE A 660 -37.48 20.95 29.94
CA PHE A 660 -37.18 21.67 31.17
C PHE A 660 -35.70 21.61 31.56
N LEU A 661 -35.09 20.41 31.51
CA LEU A 661 -33.69 20.16 31.88
C LEU A 661 -32.67 20.80 30.90
N LYS A 662 -33.12 21.44 29.81
CA LYS A 662 -32.27 22.29 28.97
C LYS A 662 -31.76 23.54 29.68
N HIS A 663 -32.51 24.07 30.65
CA HIS A 663 -32.24 25.34 31.31
C HIS A 663 -32.02 25.22 32.82
N LYS A 664 -32.16 24.01 33.39
CA LYS A 664 -32.07 23.72 34.83
C LYS A 664 -31.42 22.34 35.04
N GLU A 665 -30.68 22.18 36.13
CA GLU A 665 -29.83 20.98 36.33
C GLU A 665 -30.61 19.77 36.87
N THR A 666 -31.64 19.98 37.69
CA THR A 666 -32.41 18.91 38.35
C THR A 666 -33.88 19.28 38.58
N LEU A 667 -34.74 18.26 38.59
CA LEU A 667 -36.16 18.32 38.92
C LEU A 667 -36.52 17.21 39.91
N ARG A 668 -37.42 17.50 40.84
CA ARG A 668 -38.04 16.49 41.69
C ARG A 668 -39.54 16.47 41.43
N ILE A 669 -40.07 15.31 41.08
CA ILE A 669 -41.46 15.14 40.64
C ILE A 669 -42.14 14.15 41.58
N HIS A 670 -43.27 14.55 42.15
CA HIS A 670 -44.08 13.76 43.06
C HIS A 670 -45.32 13.23 42.34
N PHE A 671 -45.55 11.92 42.45
CA PHE A 671 -46.68 11.21 41.88
C PHE A 671 -47.60 10.69 42.98
N ASN A 672 -48.92 10.81 42.77
CA ASN A 672 -49.91 10.17 43.63
C ASN A 672 -50.11 8.68 43.27
N GLN A 673 -51.05 8.02 43.94
CA GLN A 673 -51.31 6.58 43.80
C GLN A 673 -51.81 6.15 42.41
N ASN A 674 -52.29 7.11 41.60
CA ASN A 674 -52.81 6.89 40.26
C ASN A 674 -51.77 7.21 39.16
N GLY A 675 -50.53 7.52 39.55
CA GLY A 675 -49.48 7.93 38.63
C GLY A 675 -49.68 9.33 38.06
N THR A 676 -50.46 10.18 38.72
CA THR A 676 -50.62 11.60 38.33
C THR A 676 -49.63 12.47 39.10
N ILE A 677 -49.02 13.44 38.41
CA ILE A 677 -48.10 14.41 39.02
C ILE A 677 -48.90 15.30 39.97
N VAL A 678 -48.53 15.32 41.25
CA VAL A 678 -49.14 16.20 42.25
C VAL A 678 -48.31 17.45 42.50
N MET A 679 -46.99 17.35 42.38
CA MET A 679 -46.09 18.45 42.68
C MET A 679 -44.77 18.30 41.92
N ILE A 680 -44.24 19.40 41.41
CA ILE A 680 -42.89 19.48 40.85
C ILE A 680 -42.11 20.53 41.65
N GLU A 681 -40.94 20.13 42.15
CA GLU A 681 -39.99 20.99 42.82
C GLU A 681 -38.75 21.19 41.95
N GLU A 682 -38.21 22.40 41.95
CA GLU A 682 -36.91 22.72 41.37
C GLU A 682 -35.89 23.02 42.46
N MET A 683 -34.62 22.73 42.19
CA MET A 683 -33.53 23.06 43.10
C MET A 683 -33.13 24.53 42.90
N TYR A 684 -33.24 25.35 43.96
CA TYR A 684 -32.79 26.75 43.96
C TYR A 684 -31.96 27.00 45.23
N ASP A 685 -30.69 27.34 45.05
CA ASP A 685 -29.75 27.64 46.15
C ASP A 685 -29.65 26.50 47.20
N GLY A 686 -29.56 25.25 46.72
CA GLY A 686 -29.46 24.05 47.55
C GLY A 686 -30.76 23.63 48.26
N LYS A 687 -31.89 24.30 48.03
CA LYS A 687 -33.20 23.94 48.58
C LYS A 687 -34.21 23.62 47.48
N TRP A 688 -35.07 22.64 47.73
CA TRP A 688 -36.20 22.32 46.86
C TRP A 688 -37.33 23.32 47.09
N LYS A 689 -37.81 23.93 46.00
CA LYS A 689 -38.97 24.82 46.03
C LYS A 689 -40.01 24.34 45.02
N GLU A 690 -41.27 24.28 45.45
CA GLU A 690 -42.40 23.97 44.58
C GLU A 690 -42.51 25.00 43.46
N ASN A 691 -42.71 24.52 42.24
CA ASN A 691 -42.98 25.37 41.09
C ASN A 691 -44.33 25.00 40.46
N LYS A 692 -45.35 25.77 40.84
CA LYS A 692 -46.74 25.57 40.42
C LYS A 692 -46.94 25.75 38.92
N ALA A 693 -46.16 26.61 38.27
CA ALA A 693 -46.23 26.82 36.82
C ALA A 693 -45.74 25.60 36.04
N ILE A 694 -44.63 24.99 36.47
CA ILE A 694 -44.11 23.75 35.85
C ILE A 694 -45.08 22.60 36.09
N THR A 695 -45.61 22.48 37.31
CA THR A 695 -46.60 21.46 37.65
C THR A 695 -47.82 21.55 36.73
N ALA A 696 -48.36 22.76 36.52
CA ALA A 696 -49.48 22.99 35.60
C ALA A 696 -49.13 22.70 34.12
N MET A 697 -47.89 23.00 33.70
CA MET A 697 -47.42 22.70 32.34
C MET A 697 -47.35 21.20 32.07
N PHE A 698 -46.83 20.41 33.02
CA PHE A 698 -46.73 18.96 32.91
C PHE A 698 -48.10 18.28 32.94
N LEU A 699 -49.03 18.80 33.74
CA LEU A 699 -50.42 18.31 33.80
C LEU A 699 -51.21 18.55 32.50
N LYS A 700 -50.86 19.58 31.71
CA LYS A 700 -51.52 19.84 30.41
C LYS A 700 -51.06 18.93 29.27
N GLN A 701 -49.91 18.26 29.40
CA GLN A 701 -49.27 17.55 28.26
C GLN A 701 -49.67 16.07 28.13
N THR A 702 -50.38 15.47 29.09
CA THR A 702 -50.74 14.03 29.02
C THR A 702 -52.05 13.70 29.72
N SER A 703 -52.84 12.78 29.16
CA SER A 703 -54.11 12.26 29.71
C SER A 703 -54.03 10.81 30.20
N ASN A 704 -52.87 10.16 30.12
CA ASN A 704 -52.70 8.74 30.42
C ASN A 704 -52.29 8.50 31.88
N THR A 705 -53.16 7.85 32.65
CA THR A 705 -52.85 7.36 34.00
C THR A 705 -52.02 6.07 33.97
N PHE A 706 -51.13 5.89 34.95
CA PHE A 706 -50.38 4.64 35.07
C PHE A 706 -51.30 3.55 35.63
N SER A 707 -51.50 2.46 34.87
CA SER A 707 -52.51 1.43 35.18
C SER A 707 -52.17 0.47 36.33
N GLY A 708 -51.04 0.68 37.04
CA GLY A 708 -50.70 -0.08 38.25
C GLY A 708 -50.95 0.76 39.50
N LYS A 709 -51.67 0.24 40.51
CA LYS A 709 -51.72 0.90 41.83
C LYS A 709 -50.29 1.01 42.38
N ILE A 710 -49.78 2.22 42.57
CA ILE A 710 -48.49 2.43 43.26
C ILE A 710 -48.70 3.26 44.52
N LYS A 711 -47.83 3.11 45.51
CA LYS A 711 -47.73 4.10 46.61
C LYS A 711 -47.25 5.44 46.03
N PRO A 712 -47.50 6.59 46.70
CA PRO A 712 -46.95 7.86 46.25
C PRO A 712 -45.42 7.77 46.09
N ILE A 713 -44.93 8.21 44.93
CA ILE A 713 -43.50 8.11 44.56
C ILE A 713 -42.98 9.49 44.26
N THR A 714 -41.78 9.77 44.79
CA THR A 714 -40.98 10.92 44.40
C THR A 714 -39.83 10.43 43.53
N ILE A 715 -39.67 11.06 42.37
CA ILE A 715 -38.51 10.85 41.51
C ILE A 715 -37.67 12.11 41.40
N ILE A 716 -36.35 11.93 41.34
CA ILE A 716 -35.42 12.99 40.95
C ILE A 716 -34.92 12.69 39.55
N VAL A 717 -34.95 13.70 38.68
CA VAL A 717 -34.50 13.64 37.31
C VAL A 717 -33.46 14.73 37.07
N SER A 718 -32.27 14.33 36.61
CA SER A 718 -31.13 15.22 36.38
C SER A 718 -30.72 15.22 34.91
N ALA A 719 -30.18 16.33 34.44
CA ALA A 719 -29.45 16.35 33.17
C ALA A 719 -28.13 15.57 33.37
N ALA A 720 -27.87 14.56 32.54
CA ALA A 720 -26.60 13.82 32.60
C ALA A 720 -25.41 14.79 32.50
N SER A 721 -24.54 14.77 33.52
CA SER A 721 -23.36 15.62 33.61
C SER A 721 -22.51 15.50 32.33
N THR A 722 -21.99 16.63 31.85
CA THR A 722 -21.01 16.73 30.76
C THR A 722 -20.01 15.56 30.79
N ILE A 723 -20.01 14.74 29.73
CA ILE A 723 -19.06 13.63 29.56
C ILE A 723 -17.64 14.22 29.65
N LYS A 724 -16.93 13.93 30.75
CA LYS A 724 -15.53 14.33 30.93
C LYS A 724 -14.70 13.66 29.83
N LYS A 725 -13.95 14.43 29.04
CA LYS A 725 -13.15 13.85 27.94
C LYS A 725 -11.99 13.05 28.52
N PRO A 726 -11.71 11.84 28.00
CA PRO A 726 -10.51 11.11 28.38
C PRO A 726 -9.26 11.90 27.96
N ILE A 727 -8.19 11.80 28.73
CA ILE A 727 -6.87 12.36 28.41
C ILE A 727 -5.86 11.25 28.24
N VAL A 728 -4.90 11.39 27.33
CA VAL A 728 -3.98 10.34 26.93
C VAL A 728 -2.57 10.89 26.84
N PHE A 729 -1.68 10.32 27.63
CA PHE A 729 -0.25 10.60 27.58
C PHE A 729 0.43 9.58 26.67
N ILE A 730 1.01 10.05 25.58
CA ILE A 730 1.83 9.23 24.68
C ILE A 730 3.28 9.47 25.04
N THR A 731 3.88 8.51 25.76
CA THR A 731 5.12 8.77 26.51
C THR A 731 6.40 8.45 25.74
N GLY A 732 6.32 8.17 24.44
CA GLY A 732 7.43 7.71 23.64
C GLY A 732 7.23 7.95 22.15
N THR A 733 8.27 7.62 21.39
CA THR A 733 8.29 7.68 19.94
C THR A 733 8.64 6.31 19.36
N ASP A 734 8.12 6.06 18.17
CA ASP A 734 8.38 4.84 17.42
C ASP A 734 9.83 4.83 16.88
N GLN A 735 10.49 3.67 16.89
CA GLN A 735 11.84 3.47 16.35
C GLN A 735 11.84 2.33 15.32
N GLY A 736 12.54 2.53 14.20
CA GLY A 736 12.61 1.56 13.11
C GLY A 736 11.24 1.32 12.45
N SER A 737 10.84 0.06 12.29
CA SER A 737 9.57 -0.35 11.68
C SER A 737 8.42 -0.55 12.68
N ASN A 738 8.61 -0.28 13.97
CA ASN A 738 7.56 -0.39 14.99
C ASN A 738 6.62 0.83 14.89
N SER A 739 5.29 0.62 14.96
CA SER A 739 4.27 1.68 14.82
C SER A 739 3.36 1.82 16.06
N TYR A 740 3.77 1.30 17.22
CA TYR A 740 2.95 1.22 18.44
C TYR A 740 2.41 2.57 18.92
N PHE A 741 3.27 3.59 19.09
CA PHE A 741 2.84 4.88 19.64
C PHE A 741 2.02 5.68 18.62
N MET A 742 2.37 5.61 17.33
CA MET A 742 1.59 6.18 16.25
C MET A 742 0.18 5.56 16.17
N ASN A 743 0.08 4.24 16.29
CA ASN A 743 -1.22 3.55 16.28
C ASN A 743 -2.05 3.88 17.52
N ALA A 744 -1.41 4.00 18.70
CA ALA A 744 -2.08 4.44 19.92
C ALA A 744 -2.62 5.87 19.82
N LYS A 745 -1.84 6.81 19.26
CA LYS A 745 -2.29 8.19 18.96
C LYS A 745 -3.53 8.18 18.08
N LYS A 746 -3.49 7.39 17.00
CA LYS A 746 -4.60 7.25 16.05
C LYS A 746 -5.86 6.69 16.72
N TYR A 747 -5.71 5.65 17.56
CA TYR A 747 -6.81 5.07 18.33
C TYR A 747 -7.44 6.09 19.29
N PHE A 748 -6.66 6.71 20.18
CA PHE A 748 -7.19 7.64 21.17
C PHE A 748 -7.73 8.95 20.57
N LYS A 749 -7.22 9.36 19.41
CA LYS A 749 -7.79 10.49 18.64
C LYS A 749 -9.20 10.17 18.14
N ASN A 750 -9.45 8.91 17.74
CA ASN A 750 -10.77 8.45 17.32
C ASN A 750 -11.76 8.40 18.51
N GLU A 751 -11.27 8.09 19.71
CA GLU A 751 -12.06 8.12 20.96
C GLU A 751 -12.29 9.54 21.52
N SER A 752 -12.00 10.58 20.74
CA SER A 752 -12.15 12.00 21.13
C SER A 752 -11.38 12.40 22.40
N ALA A 753 -10.28 11.69 22.69
CA ALA A 753 -9.44 11.94 23.85
C ALA A 753 -8.49 13.11 23.62
N VAL A 754 -8.15 13.84 24.69
CA VAL A 754 -7.11 14.87 24.68
C VAL A 754 -5.76 14.20 24.66
N ILE A 755 -4.96 14.38 23.61
CA ILE A 755 -3.64 13.76 23.47
C ILE A 755 -2.57 14.73 23.96
N VAL A 756 -1.74 14.26 24.89
CA VAL A 756 -0.57 14.95 25.40
C VAL A 756 0.68 14.19 24.95
N GLU A 757 1.53 14.89 24.20
CA GLU A 757 2.77 14.36 23.63
C GLU A 757 3.97 15.08 24.26
N ASN A 758 5.19 14.60 23.95
CA ASN A 758 6.47 15.17 24.43
C ASN A 758 6.70 15.08 25.95
N ILE A 759 5.87 14.33 26.67
CA ILE A 759 6.09 14.02 28.09
C ILE A 759 6.68 12.61 28.20
N THR A 760 7.97 12.54 28.51
CA THR A 760 8.75 11.30 28.55
C THR A 760 9.06 10.80 29.96
N SER A 761 8.49 11.44 30.99
CA SER A 761 8.68 11.07 32.39
C SER A 761 7.40 11.14 33.22
N LEU A 762 7.33 10.31 34.26
CA LEU A 762 6.22 10.24 35.20
C LEU A 762 6.03 11.57 35.94
N ASN A 763 7.12 12.19 36.39
CA ASN A 763 7.07 13.53 36.98
C ASN A 763 6.52 14.58 36.01
N GLY A 764 6.89 14.49 34.73
CA GLY A 764 6.35 15.36 33.69
C GLY A 764 4.83 15.21 33.52
N ILE A 765 4.30 13.99 33.60
CA ILE A 765 2.85 13.72 33.54
C ILE A 765 2.15 14.38 34.73
N ILE A 766 2.69 14.17 35.93
CA ILE A 766 2.14 14.72 37.17
C ILE A 766 2.13 16.25 37.18
N ASN A 767 3.24 16.87 36.77
CA ASN A 767 3.33 18.33 36.67
C ASN A 767 2.34 18.88 35.64
N TRP A 768 2.20 18.21 34.50
CA TRP A 768 1.23 18.61 33.50
C TRP A 768 -0.20 18.54 34.07
N LEU A 769 -0.55 17.45 34.76
CA LEU A 769 -1.87 17.30 35.39
C LEU A 769 -2.13 18.39 36.43
N ASN A 770 -1.14 18.69 37.30
CA ASN A 770 -1.25 19.73 38.31
C ASN A 770 -1.41 21.16 37.75
N ASN A 771 -0.85 21.41 36.56
CA ASN A 771 -0.85 22.73 35.91
C ASN A 771 -2.06 22.95 35.00
N ASN A 772 -2.70 21.88 34.50
CA ASN A 772 -3.80 21.95 33.54
C ASN A 772 -5.14 21.52 34.14
N TYR A 773 -5.24 21.45 35.46
CA TYR A 773 -6.45 21.02 36.17
C TYR A 773 -7.52 22.11 36.24
N ASP A 774 -8.76 21.74 35.88
CA ASP A 774 -10.01 22.41 36.25
C ASP A 774 -11.01 21.33 36.69
N LYS A 775 -11.87 21.61 37.68
CA LYS A 775 -12.77 20.67 38.40
C LYS A 775 -13.74 19.89 37.49
N LYS A 776 -13.81 20.24 36.20
CA LYS A 776 -14.76 19.70 35.22
C LYS A 776 -14.15 18.79 34.13
N THR A 777 -12.83 18.57 34.09
CA THR A 777 -12.20 18.30 32.78
C THR A 777 -11.78 16.85 32.46
N PHE A 778 -11.34 16.02 33.42
CA PHE A 778 -10.78 14.68 33.10
C PHE A 778 -11.38 13.55 33.96
N GLY A 779 -11.98 12.54 33.31
CA GLY A 779 -12.57 11.36 33.98
C GLY A 779 -11.73 10.09 33.84
N GLU A 780 -11.12 9.88 32.66
CA GLU A 780 -10.19 8.78 32.40
C GLU A 780 -8.86 9.34 31.91
N ILE A 781 -7.76 8.84 32.46
CA ILE A 781 -6.38 9.24 32.18
C ILE A 781 -5.64 8.01 31.66
N HIS A 782 -5.39 7.97 30.37
CA HIS A 782 -4.66 6.89 29.74
C HIS A 782 -3.17 7.21 29.65
N ILE A 783 -2.31 6.25 29.97
CA ILE A 783 -0.86 6.39 29.83
C ILE A 783 -0.37 5.27 28.90
N VAL A 784 0.08 5.64 27.71
CA VAL A 784 0.59 4.70 26.71
C VAL A 784 2.10 4.66 26.78
N SER A 785 2.64 3.50 27.15
CA SER A 785 4.09 3.28 27.27
C SER A 785 4.46 1.85 26.89
N HIS A 786 5.65 1.62 26.35
CA HIS A 786 6.17 0.26 26.27
C HIS A 786 6.58 -0.20 27.67
N SER A 787 6.22 -1.43 28.00
CA SER A 787 6.65 -2.07 29.22
C SER A 787 7.10 -3.49 28.91
N ASN A 788 7.90 -4.01 29.82
CA ASN A 788 8.33 -5.38 29.80
C ASN A 788 8.33 -5.83 31.27
N SER A 789 7.75 -6.99 31.54
CA SER A 789 7.63 -7.59 32.87
C SER A 789 8.98 -7.71 33.60
N TRP A 790 10.09 -7.83 32.87
CA TRP A 790 11.45 -8.00 33.39
C TRP A 790 12.26 -6.70 33.48
N ARG A 791 12.08 -5.76 32.54
CA ARG A 791 12.90 -4.52 32.43
C ARG A 791 12.20 -3.26 32.92
N GLY A 792 10.95 -3.36 33.37
CA GLY A 792 10.13 -2.21 33.73
C GLY A 792 9.73 -1.36 32.53
N MET A 793 9.17 -0.18 32.79
CA MET A 793 8.59 0.66 31.75
C MET A 793 9.65 1.46 30.98
N SER A 794 9.37 1.80 29.73
CA SER A 794 10.18 2.75 28.97
C SER A 794 10.08 4.17 29.50
N LEU A 795 8.97 4.48 30.17
CA LEU A 795 8.76 5.75 30.88
C LEU A 795 9.82 5.92 31.98
N LYS A 796 10.35 7.14 32.10
CA LYS A 796 11.35 7.50 33.14
C LYS A 796 10.68 8.10 34.37
N ASN A 797 11.35 8.05 35.52
CA ASN A 797 10.86 8.72 36.74
C ASN A 797 10.82 10.25 36.55
N THR A 798 11.92 10.83 36.07
CA THR A 798 12.11 12.25 35.73
C THR A 798 12.72 12.38 34.32
N ILE A 799 12.79 13.59 33.74
CA ILE A 799 13.29 13.80 32.37
C ILE A 799 14.73 13.28 32.19
N SER A 800 15.60 13.55 33.18
CA SER A 800 16.98 13.07 33.27
C SER A 800 17.14 11.75 34.05
N GLY A 801 16.05 11.21 34.60
CA GLY A 801 16.06 10.08 35.52
C GLY A 801 16.15 8.71 34.84
N LYS A 802 16.14 7.68 35.70
CA LYS A 802 16.16 6.27 35.31
C LYS A 802 14.78 5.82 34.79
N ARG A 803 14.76 4.71 34.05
CA ARG A 803 13.54 3.98 33.68
C ARG A 803 12.76 3.56 34.94
N ILE A 804 11.44 3.48 34.84
CA ILE A 804 10.58 3.04 35.94
C ILE A 804 10.74 1.54 36.16
N THR A 805 11.23 1.23 37.36
CA THR A 805 11.26 -0.10 37.98
C THR A 805 10.79 0.08 39.42
N THR A 806 10.46 -1.00 40.13
CA THR A 806 10.08 -0.91 41.54
C THR A 806 11.14 -0.16 42.36
N ASN A 807 12.41 -0.50 42.18
CA ASN A 807 13.51 0.07 42.95
C ASN A 807 13.77 1.53 42.59
N SER A 808 13.88 1.84 41.28
CA SER A 808 14.11 3.23 40.86
C SER A 808 12.95 4.13 41.27
N LEU A 809 11.72 3.64 41.23
CA LEU A 809 10.55 4.43 41.62
C LEU A 809 10.49 4.66 43.15
N LYS A 810 10.75 3.64 43.97
CA LYS A 810 10.90 3.78 45.42
C LYS A 810 12.02 4.78 45.77
N GLU A 811 13.16 4.70 45.07
CA GLU A 811 14.28 5.65 45.20
C GLU A 811 13.82 7.09 44.93
N SER A 812 13.20 7.36 43.77
CA SER A 812 12.71 8.70 43.42
C SER A 812 11.61 9.23 44.35
N ILE A 813 10.74 8.37 44.89
CA ILE A 813 9.75 8.74 45.91
C ILE A 813 10.45 9.18 47.21
N SER A 814 11.41 8.38 47.69
CA SER A 814 12.15 8.67 48.93
C SER A 814 12.92 10.00 48.85
N LYS A 815 13.50 10.29 47.67
CA LYS A 815 14.22 11.53 47.36
C LYS A 815 13.32 12.72 47.02
N LYS A 816 11.99 12.56 47.01
CA LYS A 816 11.00 13.59 46.60
C LYS A 816 11.28 14.20 45.21
N GLU A 817 11.82 13.40 44.29
CA GLU A 817 12.13 13.83 42.91
C GLU A 817 10.88 13.91 42.01
N ILE A 818 9.77 13.32 42.47
CA ILE A 818 8.48 13.31 41.80
C ILE A 818 7.52 14.19 42.58
N SER A 819 6.87 15.12 41.89
CA SER A 819 5.88 16.02 42.46
C SER A 819 4.68 15.26 43.03
N THR A 820 4.02 15.82 44.05
CA THR A 820 2.76 15.29 44.56
C THR A 820 1.59 15.82 43.75
N LEU A 821 0.58 14.99 43.52
CA LEU A 821 -0.65 15.40 42.85
C LEU A 821 -1.57 16.20 43.78
N LYS A 822 -2.26 17.21 43.22
CA LYS A 822 -3.27 17.99 43.96
C LYS A 822 -4.50 17.11 44.29
N ALA A 823 -4.88 17.05 45.56
CA ALA A 823 -5.89 16.10 46.07
C ALA A 823 -7.30 16.30 45.50
N GLU A 824 -7.65 17.53 45.14
CA GLU A 824 -8.98 17.89 44.63
C GLU A 824 -9.32 17.28 43.25
N PHE A 825 -8.37 16.61 42.59
CA PHE A 825 -8.49 16.14 41.21
C PHE A 825 -9.04 14.71 41.04
N PHE A 826 -8.84 13.81 42.03
CA PHE A 826 -8.86 12.36 41.74
C PHE A 826 -9.97 11.51 42.36
N LYS A 827 -10.93 12.10 43.08
CA LYS A 827 -11.97 11.33 43.79
C LYS A 827 -12.71 10.30 42.91
N ASP A 828 -12.93 10.60 41.62
CA ASP A 828 -13.63 9.74 40.65
C ASP A 828 -12.79 9.38 39.40
N ALA A 829 -11.52 9.76 39.35
CA ALA A 829 -10.69 9.59 38.16
C ALA A 829 -10.12 8.17 38.04
N LYS A 830 -10.06 7.66 36.81
CA LYS A 830 -9.44 6.37 36.48
C LYS A 830 -8.15 6.58 35.72
N ILE A 831 -7.06 5.97 36.19
CA ILE A 831 -5.78 5.99 35.47
C ILE A 831 -5.57 4.61 34.84
N ILE A 832 -5.38 4.57 33.52
CA ILE A 832 -5.36 3.35 32.73
C ILE A 832 -4.03 3.28 31.97
N PHE A 833 -3.18 2.32 32.32
CA PHE A 833 -1.93 2.05 31.63
C PHE A 833 -2.13 1.10 30.46
N HIS A 834 -1.72 1.54 29.26
CA HIS A 834 -1.58 0.70 28.07
C HIS A 834 -0.12 0.33 27.92
N ALA A 835 0.32 -0.60 28.78
CA ALA A 835 1.70 -0.99 28.94
C ALA A 835 1.82 -2.53 29.05
N CYS A 836 2.57 -3.13 28.13
CA CYS A 836 2.70 -4.58 28.02
C CYS A 836 3.21 -5.23 29.32
N GLY A 837 2.48 -6.22 29.83
CA GLY A 837 2.89 -7.01 31.00
C GLY A 837 2.94 -6.26 32.34
N LEU A 838 2.42 -5.03 32.41
CA LEU A 838 2.39 -4.26 33.66
C LEU A 838 1.38 -4.84 34.66
N GLY A 839 0.23 -5.33 34.19
CA GLY A 839 -0.79 -5.93 35.05
C GLY A 839 -0.28 -7.15 35.84
N ASP A 840 0.70 -7.88 35.31
CA ASP A 840 1.30 -9.03 35.99
C ASP A 840 2.34 -8.63 37.06
N ASN A 841 2.80 -7.37 37.06
CA ASN A 841 3.79 -6.87 38.01
C ASN A 841 3.11 -6.10 39.15
N LYS A 842 2.58 -6.87 40.12
CA LYS A 842 1.83 -6.32 41.27
C LYS A 842 2.64 -5.33 42.10
N GLU A 843 3.91 -5.62 42.34
CA GLU A 843 4.78 -4.78 43.16
C GLU A 843 5.04 -3.41 42.51
N LEU A 844 5.25 -3.39 41.19
CA LEU A 844 5.39 -2.14 40.45
C LEU A 844 4.08 -1.36 40.41
N MET A 845 2.94 -2.04 40.21
CA MET A 845 1.62 -1.41 40.23
C MET A 845 1.31 -0.78 41.60
N GLN A 846 1.67 -1.44 42.71
CA GLN A 846 1.56 -0.87 44.06
C GLN A 846 2.46 0.36 44.24
N THR A 847 3.71 0.28 43.74
CA THR A 847 4.66 1.40 43.81
C THR A 847 4.20 2.59 42.95
N LEU A 848 3.59 2.35 41.79
CA LEU A 848 2.96 3.38 40.96
C LEU A 848 1.78 4.02 41.68
N LYS A 849 0.94 3.23 42.37
CA LYS A 849 -0.15 3.76 43.17
C LYS A 849 0.34 4.77 44.21
N MET A 850 1.48 4.48 44.87
CA MET A 850 2.10 5.39 45.84
C MET A 850 2.41 6.78 45.23
N VAL A 851 2.78 6.84 43.95
CA VAL A 851 3.06 8.09 43.24
C VAL A 851 1.78 8.90 42.97
N PHE A 852 0.68 8.23 42.66
CA PHE A 852 -0.60 8.88 42.36
C PHE A 852 -1.46 9.16 43.62
N THR A 853 -0.96 8.84 44.81
CA THR A 853 -1.71 8.98 46.07
C THR A 853 -1.87 10.45 46.48
N SER A 854 -3.11 10.80 46.82
CA SER A 854 -3.49 11.93 47.65
C SER A 854 -4.60 11.47 48.60
N SER A 855 -5.08 12.32 49.51
CA SER A 855 -6.13 11.98 50.49
C SER A 855 -7.36 11.29 49.89
N ASP A 856 -7.70 11.58 48.62
CA ASP A 856 -8.65 10.83 47.79
C ASP A 856 -7.91 10.22 46.57
N SER A 857 -7.66 8.90 46.59
CA SER A 857 -6.79 8.25 45.59
C SER A 857 -7.53 7.76 44.34
N PRO A 858 -6.99 7.97 43.12
CA PRO A 858 -7.60 7.45 41.90
C PRO A 858 -7.47 5.93 41.80
N LYS A 859 -8.36 5.31 41.02
CA LYS A 859 -8.25 3.88 40.69
C LYS A 859 -7.26 3.67 39.56
N LEU A 860 -6.25 2.84 39.80
CA LEU A 860 -5.22 2.49 38.83
C LEU A 860 -5.56 1.17 38.13
N TYR A 861 -5.47 1.14 36.80
CA TYR A 861 -5.77 -0.03 35.98
C TYR A 861 -4.62 -0.34 35.02
N ALA A 862 -4.28 -1.62 34.89
CA ALA A 862 -3.45 -2.13 33.81
C ALA A 862 -4.01 -3.47 33.32
N SER A 863 -3.92 -3.71 32.02
CA SER A 863 -4.36 -4.99 31.42
C SER A 863 -3.42 -6.13 31.82
N LYS A 864 -3.98 -7.30 32.12
CA LYS A 864 -3.24 -8.57 32.24
C LYS A 864 -2.92 -9.21 30.89
N LEU A 865 -3.58 -8.74 29.83
CA LEU A 865 -3.34 -9.12 28.43
C LEU A 865 -2.47 -8.09 27.72
N PHE A 866 -1.89 -8.45 26.58
CA PHE A 866 -1.11 -7.51 25.79
C PHE A 866 -2.03 -6.53 25.07
N SER A 867 -1.87 -5.24 25.34
CA SER A 867 -2.55 -4.16 24.61
C SER A 867 -1.90 -3.98 23.25
N VAL A 868 -2.62 -4.27 22.17
CA VAL A 868 -2.15 -4.13 20.80
C VAL A 868 -2.81 -2.91 20.16
N PHE A 869 -2.00 -2.02 19.58
CA PHE A 869 -2.45 -0.96 18.68
C PHE A 869 -2.03 -1.34 17.25
N GLY A 870 -2.93 -2.00 16.50
CA GLY A 870 -2.65 -2.61 15.19
C GLY A 870 -2.72 -1.65 13.98
N SER A 871 -2.16 -2.08 12.84
CA SER A 871 -1.94 -1.27 11.62
C SER A 871 -3.20 -1.04 10.75
N ASN A 872 -4.17 -1.96 10.75
CA ASN A 872 -5.41 -1.81 9.99
C ASN A 872 -6.46 -1.05 10.81
N ALA A 873 -6.80 0.17 10.38
CA ALA A 873 -7.81 1.04 11.00
C ALA A 873 -7.67 1.35 12.51
N ALA A 874 -6.46 1.24 13.08
CA ALA A 874 -6.19 1.44 14.52
C ALA A 874 -7.16 0.66 15.43
N THR A 875 -7.28 -0.64 15.18
CA THR A 875 -7.91 -1.56 16.12
C THR A 875 -7.05 -1.63 17.38
N HIS A 876 -7.59 -1.14 18.50
CA HIS A 876 -7.07 -1.46 19.82
C HIS A 876 -7.78 -2.70 20.34
N TYR A 877 -7.00 -3.72 20.67
CA TYR A 877 -7.53 -4.94 21.23
C TYR A 877 -6.57 -5.55 22.25
N LEU A 878 -7.12 -6.43 23.07
CA LEU A 878 -6.36 -7.26 23.97
C LEU A 878 -5.99 -8.56 23.25
N ALA A 879 -4.73 -8.99 23.39
CA ALA A 879 -4.26 -10.27 22.85
C ALA A 879 -3.70 -11.15 23.97
N GLU A 880 -3.98 -12.44 23.87
CA GLU A 880 -3.19 -13.45 24.58
C GLU A 880 -1.81 -13.56 23.93
N ILE A 881 -0.82 -13.79 24.79
CA ILE A 881 0.58 -13.91 24.40
C ILE A 881 1.07 -15.32 24.71
N TYR A 882 1.84 -15.87 23.79
CA TYR A 882 2.55 -17.14 23.96
C TYR A 882 3.97 -16.97 23.47
N TYR A 883 4.92 -17.51 24.23
CA TYR A 883 6.34 -17.39 23.92
C TYR A 883 6.96 -18.75 23.58
N GLY A 884 7.91 -18.72 22.65
CA GLY A 884 8.81 -19.82 22.36
C GLY A 884 10.23 -19.28 22.21
N TYR A 885 11.22 -20.10 22.53
CA TYR A 885 12.62 -19.65 22.67
C TYR A 885 13.58 -20.62 21.97
N TYR A 886 14.58 -20.07 21.29
CA TYR A 886 15.68 -20.87 20.73
C TYR A 886 17.00 -20.08 20.63
N PRO A 887 18.16 -20.76 20.64
CA PRO A 887 19.46 -20.09 20.56
C PRO A 887 19.60 -19.29 19.26
N THR A 888 20.10 -18.05 19.33
CA THR A 888 20.20 -17.20 18.15
C THR A 888 21.08 -17.83 17.06
N ALA A 889 20.59 -17.79 15.81
CA ALA A 889 21.13 -18.44 14.60
C ALA A 889 20.90 -19.97 14.51
N ASN A 890 20.38 -20.62 15.56
CA ASN A 890 19.98 -22.03 15.52
C ASN A 890 18.45 -22.12 15.50
N SER A 891 17.82 -21.67 14.40
CA SER A 891 16.36 -21.69 14.29
C SER A 891 15.85 -23.11 14.06
N PRO A 892 15.00 -23.65 14.95
CA PRO A 892 14.24 -24.86 14.64
C PRO A 892 13.37 -24.63 13.41
N SER A 893 13.00 -25.73 12.74
CA SER A 893 11.95 -25.65 11.71
C SER A 893 10.66 -25.15 12.36
N LYS A 894 9.80 -24.47 11.59
CA LYS A 894 8.50 -24.01 12.12
C LYS A 894 7.61 -25.19 12.55
N ILE A 895 7.81 -26.37 11.94
CA ILE A 895 7.14 -27.61 12.33
C ILE A 895 7.57 -28.02 13.73
N ASP A 896 8.88 -28.06 14.00
CA ASP A 896 9.38 -28.47 15.32
C ASP A 896 9.03 -27.44 16.40
N LEU A 897 9.13 -26.15 16.06
CA LEU A 897 8.69 -25.08 16.95
C LEU A 897 7.18 -25.18 17.23
N SER A 898 6.35 -25.52 16.24
CA SER A 898 4.90 -25.71 16.46
C SER A 898 4.61 -26.86 17.44
N LYS A 899 5.42 -27.93 17.42
CA LYS A 899 5.32 -29.02 18.39
C LYS A 899 5.73 -28.57 19.79
N GLU A 900 6.78 -27.77 19.92
CA GLU A 900 7.19 -27.16 21.20
C GLU A 900 6.06 -26.29 21.78
N PHE A 901 5.48 -25.38 20.99
CA PHE A 901 4.33 -24.57 21.41
C PHE A 901 3.13 -25.44 21.81
N LYS A 902 2.82 -26.49 21.05
CA LYS A 902 1.73 -27.42 21.40
C LYS A 902 1.98 -28.17 22.70
N LYS A 903 3.24 -28.52 22.99
CA LYS A 903 3.65 -29.18 24.25
C LYS A 903 3.59 -28.22 25.43
N GLU A 904 4.03 -26.98 25.25
CA GLU A 904 4.06 -25.96 26.31
C GLU A 904 2.66 -25.41 26.61
N TYR A 905 1.78 -25.31 25.61
CA TYR A 905 0.44 -24.73 25.71
C TYR A 905 -0.67 -25.70 25.24
N PRO A 906 -0.82 -26.89 25.86
CA PRO A 906 -1.66 -27.98 25.32
C PRO A 906 -3.16 -27.69 25.32
N LYS A 907 -3.63 -26.76 26.15
CA LYS A 907 -5.06 -26.41 26.31
C LYS A 907 -5.52 -25.27 25.37
N THR A 908 -4.65 -24.81 24.48
CA THR A 908 -4.95 -23.67 23.61
C THR A 908 -5.44 -24.14 22.24
N ASN A 909 -6.56 -23.58 21.78
CA ASN A 909 -7.07 -23.83 20.44
C ASN A 909 -6.40 -22.88 19.44
N ILE A 910 -5.15 -23.18 19.08
CA ILE A 910 -4.34 -22.43 18.10
C ILE A 910 -3.76 -23.44 17.12
N ASP A 911 -3.89 -23.15 15.82
CA ASP A 911 -3.03 -23.79 14.83
C ASP A 911 -1.64 -23.15 14.93
N TRP A 912 -0.76 -23.80 15.69
CA TRP A 912 0.58 -23.30 15.97
C TRP A 912 1.44 -23.21 14.72
N LEU A 913 1.20 -24.06 13.72
CA LEU A 913 1.97 -24.00 12.49
C LEU A 913 1.56 -22.78 11.68
N ASP A 914 0.25 -22.59 11.45
CA ASP A 914 -0.31 -21.41 10.75
C ASP A 914 0.16 -20.12 11.43
N ALA A 915 0.03 -20.03 12.75
CA ALA A 915 0.44 -18.87 13.53
C ALA A 915 1.93 -18.51 13.39
N LEU A 916 2.80 -19.52 13.21
CA LEU A 916 4.25 -19.35 12.99
C LEU A 916 4.59 -18.97 11.53
N TYR A 917 3.67 -19.16 10.58
CA TYR A 917 3.78 -18.66 9.21
C TYR A 917 3.22 -17.25 9.03
N THR A 918 2.17 -16.91 9.77
CA THR A 918 1.50 -15.62 9.73
C THR A 918 2.26 -14.56 10.54
N LYS A 919 2.80 -13.51 9.89
CA LYS A 919 3.57 -12.43 10.56
C LYS A 919 2.71 -11.25 11.03
N THR A 920 1.51 -11.12 10.48
CA THR A 920 0.53 -10.08 10.82
C THR A 920 -0.85 -10.69 10.75
N GLU A 921 -1.82 -10.15 11.49
CA GLU A 921 -3.20 -10.65 11.45
C GLU A 921 -3.80 -10.57 10.03
N GLU A 922 -3.87 -11.71 9.33
CA GLU A 922 -4.42 -11.80 7.98
C GLU A 922 -5.95 -11.79 7.95
N GLN A 923 -6.56 -12.31 9.02
CA GLN A 923 -8.01 -12.36 9.21
C GLN A 923 -8.36 -12.03 10.66
N ILE A 924 -9.52 -11.40 10.87
CA ILE A 924 -10.00 -10.99 12.19
C ILE A 924 -9.97 -12.17 13.17
N GLY A 925 -9.20 -12.02 14.24
CA GLY A 925 -9.07 -13.00 15.32
C GLY A 925 -8.03 -14.10 15.09
N LYS A 926 -7.38 -14.15 13.91
CA LYS A 926 -6.32 -15.14 13.66
C LYS A 926 -5.06 -14.83 14.45
N PRO A 927 -4.40 -15.86 15.03
CA PRO A 927 -3.10 -15.67 15.66
C PRO A 927 -2.01 -15.33 14.65
N PHE A 928 -1.01 -14.57 15.08
CA PHE A 928 0.15 -14.23 14.27
C PHE A 928 1.40 -14.12 15.14
N SER A 929 2.59 -14.29 14.54
CA SER A 929 3.85 -14.33 15.28
C SER A 929 4.84 -13.26 14.85
N TYR A 930 5.65 -12.81 15.81
CA TYR A 930 6.79 -11.94 15.57
C TYR A 930 8.01 -12.44 16.33
N LYS A 931 9.21 -12.06 15.87
CA LYS A 931 10.48 -12.49 16.46
C LYS A 931 11.30 -11.31 16.95
N PHE A 932 11.97 -11.46 18.08
CA PHE A 932 12.93 -10.50 18.59
C PHE A 932 14.02 -11.22 19.41
N ASN A 933 15.11 -10.54 19.74
CA ASN A 933 16.21 -11.14 20.49
C ASN A 933 16.31 -10.54 21.90
N ILE A 934 16.60 -11.37 22.90
CA ILE A 934 16.92 -10.93 24.26
C ILE A 934 18.42 -11.14 24.51
N PRO A 935 19.20 -10.06 24.72
CA PRO A 935 20.59 -10.16 25.13
C PRO A 935 20.73 -10.19 26.66
N VAL A 936 21.68 -11.00 27.14
CA VAL A 936 22.22 -11.02 28.50
C VAL A 936 23.72 -10.67 28.38
N ILE A 937 24.19 -9.74 29.18
CA ILE A 937 25.59 -9.28 29.16
C ILE A 937 26.07 -9.13 30.61
N TRP A 938 27.13 -9.84 30.96
CA TRP A 938 27.81 -9.72 32.25
C TRP A 938 29.28 -9.36 32.04
N ASN A 939 29.77 -8.48 32.89
CA ASN A 939 31.16 -8.07 32.93
C ASN A 939 31.68 -8.36 34.34
N LEU A 940 32.64 -9.28 34.44
CA LEU A 940 33.28 -9.66 35.69
C LEU A 940 34.70 -9.10 35.69
N GLU A 941 35.04 -8.34 36.72
CA GLU A 941 36.39 -7.78 36.88
C GLU A 941 37.18 -8.63 37.89
N PHE A 942 38.43 -8.93 37.54
CA PHE A 942 39.35 -9.76 38.32
C PHE A 942 40.55 -8.94 38.77
N MET A 943 41.19 -9.33 39.87
CA MET A 943 42.37 -8.64 40.39
C MET A 943 43.58 -8.80 39.45
N ASP A 944 43.76 -9.99 38.87
CA ASP A 944 44.74 -10.28 37.82
C ASP A 944 44.07 -10.95 36.61
N SER A 945 44.62 -10.68 35.42
CA SER A 945 44.27 -11.34 34.15
C SER A 945 44.45 -12.87 34.18
N LYS A 946 45.33 -13.40 35.03
CA LYS A 946 45.56 -14.85 35.18
C LYS A 946 44.41 -15.57 35.90
N ASP A 947 43.64 -14.85 36.71
CA ASP A 947 42.53 -15.40 37.50
C ASP A 947 41.24 -15.55 36.66
N ILE A 948 41.26 -15.09 35.41
CA ILE A 948 40.11 -15.17 34.52
C ILE A 948 39.88 -16.64 34.09
N PRO A 949 38.69 -17.21 34.34
CA PRO A 949 38.38 -18.58 33.94
C PRO A 949 38.40 -18.73 32.42
N LYS A 950 38.95 -19.85 31.93
CA LYS A 950 39.04 -20.19 30.51
C LYS A 950 38.09 -21.34 30.19
N PHE A 951 37.19 -21.13 29.25
CA PHE A 951 36.20 -22.12 28.82
C PHE A 951 36.67 -22.78 27.53
N LYS A 952 36.80 -24.12 27.52
CA LYS A 952 37.26 -24.85 26.32
C LYS A 952 36.08 -25.26 25.44
N ILE A 953 34.96 -25.60 26.07
CA ILE A 953 33.71 -25.97 25.40
C ILE A 953 32.53 -25.19 26.00
N THR A 954 31.40 -25.18 25.30
CA THR A 954 30.21 -24.43 25.72
C THR A 954 29.65 -24.92 27.07
N ASN A 955 29.80 -26.20 27.39
CA ASN A 955 29.32 -26.77 28.66
C ASN A 955 30.05 -26.15 29.86
N ASP A 956 31.38 -25.97 29.79
CA ASP A 956 32.16 -25.33 30.87
C ASP A 956 31.64 -23.92 31.21
N LEU A 957 31.21 -23.19 30.19
CA LEU A 957 30.62 -21.85 30.37
C LEU A 957 29.21 -21.93 30.96
N LEU A 958 28.41 -22.92 30.58
CA LEU A 958 27.08 -23.15 31.15
C LEU A 958 27.17 -23.52 32.63
N ASP A 959 28.09 -24.40 32.99
CA ASP A 959 28.34 -24.84 34.36
C ASP A 959 28.74 -23.63 35.22
N PHE A 960 29.71 -22.83 34.77
CA PHE A 960 30.13 -21.60 35.44
C PHE A 960 28.98 -20.59 35.64
N ILE A 961 28.09 -20.45 34.64
CA ILE A 961 26.92 -19.57 34.77
C ILE A 961 25.92 -20.14 35.78
N SER A 962 25.70 -21.45 35.77
CA SER A 962 24.73 -22.12 36.64
C SER A 962 25.13 -22.12 38.13
N GLU A 963 26.44 -22.23 38.40
CA GLU A 963 27.02 -22.20 39.75
C GLU A 963 27.06 -20.79 40.34
N ASN A 964 27.00 -19.75 39.51
CA ASN A 964 27.00 -18.37 39.98
C ASN A 964 25.60 -17.93 40.42
N GLU A 965 25.36 -17.82 41.73
CA GLU A 965 24.06 -17.45 42.30
C GLU A 965 23.49 -16.14 41.73
N ASN A 966 24.33 -15.14 41.44
CA ASN A 966 23.87 -13.86 40.91
C ASN A 966 23.35 -14.01 39.47
N PHE A 967 24.07 -14.76 38.63
CA PHE A 967 23.65 -15.03 37.25
C PHE A 967 22.40 -15.90 37.20
N THR A 968 22.34 -16.95 38.02
CA THR A 968 21.18 -17.83 38.13
C THR A 968 19.96 -17.06 38.63
N LYS A 969 20.12 -16.16 39.61
CA LYS A 969 19.03 -15.29 40.09
C LYS A 969 18.54 -14.31 39.02
N GLU A 970 19.42 -13.82 38.14
CA GLU A 970 19.02 -12.98 37.00
C GLU A 970 18.32 -13.79 35.90
N LEU A 971 18.84 -14.96 35.53
CA LEU A 971 18.23 -15.84 34.54
C LEU A 971 16.88 -16.40 34.99
N TYR A 972 16.75 -16.74 36.28
CA TYR A 972 15.49 -17.20 36.87
C TYR A 972 14.38 -16.16 36.74
N LYS A 973 14.71 -14.86 36.86
CA LYS A 973 13.74 -13.77 36.65
C LYS A 973 13.22 -13.74 35.21
N LEU A 974 14.06 -14.08 34.23
CA LEU A 974 13.67 -14.10 32.82
C LEU A 974 12.73 -15.26 32.48
N LYS A 975 12.75 -16.34 33.27
CA LYS A 975 12.02 -17.59 33.02
C LYS A 975 12.33 -18.20 31.64
N ILE A 976 13.55 -17.98 31.13
CA ILE A 976 14.05 -18.57 29.89
C ILE A 976 15.12 -19.59 30.27
N PRO A 977 15.03 -20.85 29.82
CA PRO A 977 16.04 -21.85 30.14
C PRO A 977 17.42 -21.44 29.61
N ILE A 978 18.47 -21.70 30.40
CA ILE A 978 19.85 -21.27 30.11
C ILE A 978 20.36 -21.82 28.77
N GLU A 979 19.95 -23.04 28.42
CA GLU A 979 20.28 -23.75 27.19
C GLU A 979 19.63 -23.14 25.93
N LYS A 980 18.59 -22.30 26.10
CA LYS A 980 17.96 -21.59 24.99
C LYS A 980 18.75 -20.35 24.57
N PHE A 981 19.78 -19.95 25.32
CA PHE A 981 20.68 -18.87 24.93
C PHE A 981 21.88 -19.41 24.15
N ARG A 982 22.31 -18.64 23.14
CA ARG A 982 23.63 -18.80 22.56
C ARG A 982 24.63 -17.99 23.39
N TRP A 983 25.54 -18.67 24.06
CA TRP A 983 26.54 -18.07 24.93
C TRP A 983 27.86 -17.82 24.21
N THR A 984 28.52 -16.73 24.57
CA THR A 984 29.87 -16.36 24.15
C THR A 984 30.60 -15.73 25.31
N SER A 985 31.90 -16.01 25.43
CA SER A 985 32.77 -15.44 26.45
C SER A 985 34.02 -14.86 25.80
N THR A 986 34.42 -13.66 26.19
CA THR A 986 35.66 -13.03 25.73
C THR A 986 36.33 -12.31 26.90
N SER A 987 37.65 -12.45 27.04
CA SER A 987 38.43 -11.72 28.04
C SER A 987 39.17 -10.55 27.41
N LYS A 988 39.16 -9.38 28.05
CA LYS A 988 40.00 -8.24 27.68
C LYS A 988 40.53 -7.57 28.95
N ASN A 989 41.84 -7.42 29.04
CA ASN A 989 42.54 -6.93 30.24
C ASN A 989 42.20 -7.81 31.46
N LYS A 990 41.67 -7.19 32.53
CA LYS A 990 41.24 -7.83 33.77
C LYS A 990 39.72 -8.14 33.80
N THR A 991 39.04 -8.03 32.66
CA THR A 991 37.57 -8.19 32.60
C THR A 991 37.18 -9.36 31.71
N LEU A 992 36.34 -10.25 32.24
CA LEU A 992 35.64 -11.29 31.49
C LEU A 992 34.27 -10.77 31.06
N TYR A 993 34.00 -10.82 29.76
CA TYR A 993 32.72 -10.47 29.17
C TYR A 993 31.98 -11.76 28.80
N ILE A 994 30.85 -12.01 29.44
CA ILE A 994 29.94 -13.11 29.11
C ILE A 994 28.71 -12.52 28.43
N LYS A 995 28.38 -13.02 27.24
CA LYS A 995 27.23 -12.57 26.45
C LYS A 995 26.37 -13.76 26.05
N GLY A 996 25.10 -13.71 26.42
CA GLY A 996 24.06 -14.63 25.98
C GLY A 996 23.10 -13.94 25.02
N LYS A 997 22.63 -14.65 23.99
CA LYS A 997 21.58 -14.17 23.11
C LYS A 997 20.58 -15.28 22.75
N VAL A 998 19.30 -15.02 23.02
CA VAL A 998 18.19 -15.91 22.67
C VAL A 998 17.27 -15.23 21.66
N THR A 999 16.74 -16.00 20.71
CA THR A 999 15.65 -15.55 19.85
C THR A 999 14.32 -15.96 20.46
N VAL A 1000 13.44 -14.98 20.64
CA VAL A 1000 12.08 -15.15 21.13
C VAL A 1000 11.13 -15.12 19.94
N VAL A 1001 10.25 -16.09 19.86
CA VAL A 1001 9.07 -16.07 19.01
C VAL A 1001 7.87 -15.79 19.90
N CYS A 1002 7.17 -14.70 19.62
CA CYS A 1002 5.96 -14.32 20.32
C CYS A 1002 4.77 -14.54 19.39
N VAL A 1003 3.79 -15.32 19.81
CA VAL A 1003 2.52 -15.51 19.11
C VAL A 1003 1.45 -14.69 19.84
N LEU A 1004 0.77 -13.82 19.11
CA LEU A 1004 -0.36 -13.03 19.57
C LEU A 1004 -1.66 -13.65 19.09
N LYS A 1005 -2.59 -13.92 20.02
CA LYS A 1005 -3.95 -14.32 19.68
C LYS A 1005 -4.93 -13.21 20.10
N PRO A 1006 -5.55 -12.48 19.14
CA PRO A 1006 -6.53 -11.45 19.47
C PRO A 1006 -7.72 -12.02 20.26
N LYS A 1007 -8.18 -11.28 21.27
CA LYS A 1007 -9.40 -11.63 22.02
C LYS A 1007 -10.63 -11.09 21.32
N MET A 1008 -11.54 -12.01 21.00
CA MET A 1008 -12.81 -11.72 20.35
C MET A 1008 -13.93 -11.53 21.39
N SER A 1009 -14.91 -10.70 21.08
CA SER A 1009 -16.08 -10.46 21.91
C SER A 1009 -16.96 -11.72 21.97
N PHE A 1010 -17.32 -12.15 23.18
CA PHE A 1010 -18.25 -13.26 23.38
C PHE A 1010 -19.63 -13.05 22.71
N LYS A 1011 -20.07 -11.78 22.59
CA LYS A 1011 -21.37 -11.44 21.97
C LYS A 1011 -21.31 -11.40 20.44
N ASN A 1012 -20.13 -11.21 19.86
CA ASN A 1012 -19.95 -11.18 18.41
C ASN A 1012 -18.50 -11.61 18.07
N PRO A 1013 -18.30 -12.85 17.59
CA PRO A 1013 -16.96 -13.39 17.31
C PRO A 1013 -16.24 -12.69 16.14
N ARG A 1014 -16.90 -11.77 15.42
CA ARG A 1014 -16.28 -10.92 14.39
C ARG A 1014 -15.86 -9.54 14.91
N LYS A 1015 -15.96 -9.28 16.22
CA LYS A 1015 -15.52 -8.03 16.85
C LYS A 1015 -14.50 -8.29 17.94
N TYR A 1016 -13.47 -7.47 18.02
CA TYR A 1016 -12.53 -7.53 19.14
C TYR A 1016 -13.22 -7.23 20.47
N MET A 1017 -12.70 -7.83 21.53
CA MET A 1017 -13.11 -7.54 22.89
C MET A 1017 -12.72 -6.09 23.23
N LYS A 1018 -13.70 -5.27 23.61
CA LYS A 1018 -13.45 -3.90 24.08
C LYS A 1018 -12.76 -3.92 25.44
N LEU A 1019 -11.94 -2.90 25.69
CA LEU A 1019 -11.36 -2.65 27.00
C LEU A 1019 -12.49 -2.31 28.00
N ASP A 1020 -12.78 -3.23 28.93
CA ASP A 1020 -13.72 -3.00 30.03
C ASP A 1020 -12.97 -3.05 31.36
N VAL A 1021 -12.64 -1.87 31.89
CA VAL A 1021 -11.88 -1.73 33.15
C VAL A 1021 -12.62 -2.26 34.38
N ASN A 1022 -13.94 -2.46 34.28
CA ASN A 1022 -14.72 -3.04 35.37
C ASN A 1022 -14.68 -4.58 35.35
N ASN A 1023 -14.12 -5.18 34.30
CA ASN A 1023 -13.94 -6.62 34.22
C ASN A 1023 -12.62 -7.04 34.90
N SER A 1024 -12.72 -7.52 36.13
CA SER A 1024 -11.60 -7.98 36.96
C SER A 1024 -10.82 -9.16 36.38
N SER A 1025 -11.38 -9.88 35.39
CA SER A 1025 -10.65 -10.96 34.70
C SER A 1025 -9.65 -10.43 33.66
N LEU A 1026 -9.80 -9.18 33.21
CA LEU A 1026 -8.98 -8.57 32.15
C LEU A 1026 -8.02 -7.50 32.70
N PHE A 1027 -8.35 -6.92 33.85
CA PHE A 1027 -7.59 -5.83 34.46
C PHE A 1027 -7.13 -6.18 35.87
N GLU A 1028 -5.93 -5.72 36.19
CA GLU A 1028 -5.47 -5.55 37.56
C GLU A 1028 -5.91 -4.15 38.02
N SER A 1029 -6.80 -4.07 39.01
CA SER A 1029 -7.10 -2.83 39.74
C SER A 1029 -6.43 -2.90 41.11
N ILE A 1030 -5.73 -1.84 41.51
CA ILE A 1030 -5.14 -1.73 42.86
C ILE A 1030 -5.82 -0.64 43.67
#